data_AF-A0A2E6U8A9-F1
#
_entry.id   AF-A0A2E6U8A9-F1
#
_cell.length_a   1.000
_cell.length_b   1.000
_cell.length_c   1.000
_cell.angle_alpha   90.00
_cell.angle_beta   90.00
_cell.angle_gamma   90.00
#
_symmetry.space_group_name_H-M   'P 1'
#
loop_
_entity.id
_entity.type
_entity.pdbx_description
1 polymer ?
#
loop_
_entity_poly.entity_id
_entity_poly.type
_entity_poly.pdbx_seq_one_letter_code
_entity_poly.pdbx_strand_id
1 'polypeptide(L)'
;MEPATTLLLIVALAVCAYMAWNIGANDVANAMGTSVGSRALTLKQAVIIAAVFEFAGAFFAGDAVTETVRKGILTVNFELEMSDPDKFYELSQSLALGFVAAMMAAAVWLTVATRMGLPVSTTHSIIGGIIGVGLILEVQFGEELIDWGVVRKVVMSWVASPLIGGILAFLSFAVVRATILDAENPTQRAKILAPLLALPTFFVLGLALLFKALKGFFGRLESSGIIADKYAWLPVKENGSFNPFAENAWFPINALLFALAVGVIASITLHLVLQRVDLEAETRGFKGVERIFVWLQIITAAYVAFAHGANDRSNAIGPMAAVYQVLSSETGMLAAKADIPLWLILIGSAGIAIGVVTWGWRVMETIGSKITDITPTRGFAAEFGAATTILAFSMPFLAVPVSTTHTLVGAVVGVGLAGGAKAVDFRVFGKIAASWVASLPAAAFGSVVLLVLSGGDFLTMVVLVTLAFVGVATVMWRTKDNEIHVEEALADIGGDGAAVTPLEIFREHATAVTTTVDCMLEAVDLAIEGDEKLDEAVKATSEAEHKADQLKATLREALSTPSVRLIASTEEKLHMITRQDRIADYAENVAEQLSFRPLFDDETAKENLQEMAQAVRACVGAYEETVRALRDYGLSGETRKGANDVRELIRKVNLLEHEADLIEAKAAAHVFSEGGDDPLAAVHMYRVLQRMDDVANACEKAANAFLPLVNR
;
A
#
# COMPACT_ATOMS: atom_id res chain seq x y z
N MET A 1 -11.96 -35.67 -29.05
CA MET A 1 -11.24 -34.42 -29.31
C MET A 1 -9.99 -34.73 -30.12
N GLU A 2 -9.67 -33.92 -31.11
CA GLU A 2 -8.40 -34.05 -31.81
C GLU A 2 -7.21 -33.77 -30.87
N PRO A 3 -6.02 -34.33 -31.14
CA PRO A 3 -4.83 -34.11 -30.31
C PRO A 3 -4.46 -32.62 -30.16
N ALA A 4 -4.59 -31.83 -31.24
CA ALA A 4 -4.28 -30.40 -31.23
C ALA A 4 -5.23 -29.59 -30.35
N THR A 5 -6.54 -29.84 -30.44
CA THR A 5 -7.57 -29.22 -29.57
C THR A 5 -7.33 -29.55 -28.11
N THR A 6 -6.96 -30.79 -27.81
CA THR A 6 -6.66 -31.24 -26.45
C THR A 6 -5.43 -30.52 -25.89
N LEU A 7 -4.38 -30.37 -26.70
CA LEU A 7 -3.17 -29.66 -26.31
C LEU A 7 -3.44 -28.17 -26.08
N LEU A 8 -4.20 -27.52 -26.97
CA LEU A 8 -4.60 -26.12 -26.81
C LEU A 8 -5.42 -25.93 -25.53
N LEU A 9 -6.35 -26.83 -25.23
CA LEU A 9 -7.14 -26.76 -24.00
C LEU A 9 -6.25 -26.86 -22.75
N ILE A 10 -5.27 -27.76 -22.72
CA ILE A 10 -4.32 -27.88 -21.59
C ILE A 10 -3.52 -26.57 -21.41
N VAL A 11 -3.03 -26.00 -22.51
CA VAL A 11 -2.28 -24.74 -22.47
C VAL A 11 -3.18 -23.57 -22.06
N ALA A 12 -4.41 -23.50 -22.55
CA ALA A 12 -5.39 -22.50 -22.16
C ALA A 12 -5.72 -22.57 -20.66
N LEU A 13 -5.85 -23.77 -20.10
CA LEU A 13 -6.03 -23.96 -18.66
C LEU A 13 -4.81 -23.49 -17.86
N ALA A 14 -3.60 -23.72 -18.36
CA ALA A 14 -2.38 -23.21 -17.73
C ALA A 14 -2.33 -21.67 -17.79
N VAL A 15 -2.71 -21.05 -18.91
CA VAL A 15 -2.85 -19.59 -19.04
C VAL A 15 -3.90 -19.04 -18.08
N CYS A 16 -5.06 -19.70 -17.96
CA CYS A 16 -6.10 -19.30 -17.02
C CYS A 16 -5.60 -19.34 -15.57
N ALA A 17 -4.92 -20.42 -15.17
CA ALA A 17 -4.32 -20.54 -13.85
C ALA A 17 -3.25 -19.45 -13.61
N TYR A 18 -2.44 -19.14 -14.62
CA TYR A 18 -1.41 -18.10 -14.56
C TYR A 18 -2.00 -16.68 -14.49
N MET A 19 -3.09 -16.40 -15.22
CA MET A 19 -3.84 -15.15 -15.11
C MET A 19 -4.45 -15.01 -13.71
N ALA A 20 -5.09 -16.07 -13.20
CA ALA A 20 -5.64 -16.10 -11.84
C ALA A 20 -4.56 -15.87 -10.77
N TRP A 21 -3.39 -16.49 -10.92
CA TRP A 21 -2.23 -16.24 -10.07
C TRP A 21 -1.77 -14.78 -10.09
N ASN A 22 -1.70 -14.16 -11.27
CA ASN A 22 -1.35 -12.75 -11.40
C ASN A 22 -2.37 -11.81 -10.77
N ILE A 23 -3.66 -12.15 -10.85
CA ILE A 23 -4.73 -11.39 -10.18
C ILE A 23 -4.48 -11.34 -8.68
N GLY A 24 -4.29 -12.50 -8.03
CA GLY A 24 -4.01 -12.53 -6.60
C GLY A 24 -2.67 -11.90 -6.21
N ALA A 25 -1.66 -11.98 -7.08
CA ALA A 25 -0.34 -11.41 -6.83
C ALA A 25 -0.33 -9.86 -6.89
N ASN A 26 -1.07 -9.25 -7.82
CA ASN A 26 -1.13 -7.78 -7.94
C ASN A 26 -2.16 -7.18 -7.00
N ASP A 27 -3.37 -7.76 -6.97
CA ASP A 27 -4.53 -7.06 -6.45
C ASP A 27 -4.76 -7.26 -4.95
N VAL A 28 -4.05 -8.15 -4.27
CA VAL A 28 -4.16 -8.28 -2.80
C VAL A 28 -3.79 -6.99 -2.07
N ALA A 29 -2.93 -6.17 -2.68
CA ALA A 29 -2.63 -4.84 -2.18
C ALA A 29 -3.89 -3.98 -2.08
N ASN A 30 -4.89 -4.23 -2.93
CA ASN A 30 -6.16 -3.52 -2.90
C ASN A 30 -7.03 -3.91 -1.68
N ALA A 31 -6.89 -5.14 -1.19
CA ALA A 31 -7.65 -5.60 -0.04
C ALA A 31 -6.94 -5.33 1.29
N MET A 32 -5.61 -5.48 1.30
CA MET A 32 -4.82 -5.51 2.54
C MET A 32 -3.81 -4.38 2.65
N GLY A 33 -3.54 -3.61 1.59
CA GLY A 33 -2.52 -2.57 1.60
C GLY A 33 -2.77 -1.49 2.66
N THR A 34 -4.01 -1.08 2.86
CA THR A 34 -4.41 -0.14 3.93
C THR A 34 -4.24 -0.73 5.33
N SER A 35 -4.49 -2.03 5.49
CA SER A 35 -4.32 -2.75 6.76
C SER A 35 -2.85 -2.99 7.12
N VAL A 36 -2.00 -3.24 6.13
CA VAL A 36 -0.54 -3.33 6.31
C VAL A 36 0.05 -1.94 6.54
N GLY A 37 -0.36 -0.93 5.75
CA GLY A 37 0.09 0.46 5.87
C GLY A 37 -0.24 1.12 7.21
N SER A 38 -1.44 0.86 7.74
CA SER A 38 -1.83 1.27 9.12
C SER A 38 -1.23 0.44 10.23
N ARG A 39 -0.55 -0.66 9.88
CA ARG A 39 -0.01 -1.65 10.82
C ARG A 39 -1.09 -2.33 11.68
N ALA A 40 -2.33 -2.33 11.21
CA ALA A 40 -3.40 -3.15 11.78
C ALA A 40 -3.10 -4.64 11.61
N LEU A 41 -2.43 -5.01 10.51
CA LEU A 41 -1.98 -6.37 10.23
C LEU A 41 -0.50 -6.38 9.85
N THR A 42 0.21 -7.43 10.27
CA THR A 42 1.51 -7.74 9.68
C THR A 42 1.32 -8.29 8.26
N LEU A 43 2.33 -8.14 7.41
CA LEU A 43 2.33 -8.67 6.04
C LEU A 43 1.95 -10.16 5.98
N LYS A 44 2.47 -10.98 6.91
CA LYS A 44 2.14 -12.41 6.99
C LYS A 44 0.67 -12.66 7.31
N GLN A 45 0.09 -11.90 8.25
CA GLN A 45 -1.32 -12.03 8.62
C GLN A 45 -2.23 -11.58 7.46
N ALA A 46 -1.89 -10.44 6.83
CA ALA A 46 -2.59 -9.92 5.67
C ALA A 46 -2.67 -10.93 4.53
N VAL A 47 -1.53 -11.55 4.18
CA VAL A 47 -1.46 -12.61 3.16
C VAL A 47 -2.39 -13.79 3.47
N ILE A 48 -2.38 -14.28 4.72
CA ILE A 48 -3.22 -15.43 5.12
C ILE A 48 -4.71 -15.08 5.04
N ILE A 49 -5.10 -13.92 5.57
CA ILE A 49 -6.50 -13.48 5.56
C ILE A 49 -6.96 -13.27 4.12
N ALA A 50 -6.18 -12.57 3.29
CA ALA A 50 -6.52 -12.34 1.89
C ALA A 50 -6.67 -13.66 1.12
N ALA A 51 -5.73 -14.59 1.26
CA ALA A 51 -5.80 -15.88 0.56
C ALA A 51 -7.10 -16.65 0.88
N VAL A 52 -7.55 -16.62 2.14
CA VAL A 52 -8.80 -17.28 2.55
C VAL A 52 -10.03 -16.55 2.00
N PHE A 53 -10.10 -15.23 2.18
CA PHE A 53 -11.30 -14.47 1.81
C PHE A 53 -11.42 -14.21 0.32
N GLU A 54 -10.32 -13.97 -0.41
CA GLU A 54 -10.34 -13.90 -1.88
C GLU A 54 -10.71 -15.24 -2.49
N PHE A 55 -10.19 -16.35 -1.98
CA PHE A 55 -10.62 -17.69 -2.41
C PHE A 55 -12.12 -17.88 -2.19
N ALA A 56 -12.62 -17.56 -1.00
CA ALA A 56 -14.04 -17.70 -0.68
C ALA A 56 -14.91 -16.80 -1.58
N GLY A 57 -14.49 -15.56 -1.82
CA GLY A 57 -15.17 -14.65 -2.75
C GLY A 57 -15.19 -15.18 -4.17
N ALA A 58 -14.04 -15.62 -4.68
CA ALA A 58 -13.93 -16.18 -6.02
C ALA A 58 -14.80 -17.44 -6.18
N PHE A 59 -14.75 -18.35 -5.21
CA PHE A 59 -15.45 -19.63 -5.29
C PHE A 59 -16.97 -19.48 -5.14
N PHE A 60 -17.44 -18.68 -4.18
CA PHE A 60 -18.87 -18.60 -3.85
C PHE A 60 -19.63 -17.46 -4.55
N ALA A 61 -18.96 -16.42 -5.08
CA ALA A 61 -19.59 -15.11 -5.21
C ALA A 61 -19.39 -14.33 -6.54
N GLY A 62 -18.87 -14.95 -7.62
CA GLY A 62 -18.52 -14.24 -8.87
C GLY A 62 -19.31 -14.58 -10.15
N ASP A 63 -20.44 -15.27 -10.06
CA ASP A 63 -21.16 -15.76 -11.26
C ASP A 63 -21.68 -14.63 -12.17
N ALA A 64 -22.20 -13.54 -11.59
CA ALA A 64 -22.84 -12.47 -12.35
C ALA A 64 -21.83 -11.71 -13.24
N VAL A 65 -20.67 -11.34 -12.68
CA VAL A 65 -19.62 -10.60 -13.42
C VAL A 65 -18.97 -11.50 -14.47
N THR A 66 -18.82 -12.81 -14.17
CA THR A 66 -18.29 -13.78 -15.13
C THR A 66 -19.17 -13.86 -16.39
N GLU A 67 -20.49 -13.81 -16.24
CA GLU A 67 -21.41 -13.78 -17.38
C GLU A 67 -21.26 -12.49 -18.22
N THR A 68 -21.07 -11.33 -17.57
CA THR A 68 -20.81 -10.06 -18.27
C THR A 68 -19.49 -10.06 -19.02
N VAL A 69 -18.38 -10.55 -18.45
CA VAL A 69 -17.08 -10.60 -19.15
C VAL A 69 -17.14 -11.56 -20.34
N ARG A 70 -17.89 -12.66 -20.24
CA ARG A 70 -18.06 -13.63 -21.33
C ARG A 70 -18.87 -13.07 -22.51
N LYS A 71 -19.97 -12.34 -22.23
CA LYS A 71 -20.95 -11.92 -23.25
C LYS A 71 -20.91 -10.44 -23.64
N GLY A 72 -20.35 -9.59 -22.77
CA GLY A 72 -20.67 -8.16 -22.76
C GLY A 72 -19.70 -7.28 -23.55
N ILE A 73 -18.48 -7.73 -23.81
CA ILE A 73 -17.49 -6.90 -24.54
C ILE A 73 -17.48 -7.23 -26.03
N LEU A 74 -17.49 -8.54 -26.34
CA LEU A 74 -17.67 -9.03 -27.69
C LEU A 74 -19.08 -9.63 -27.80
N THR A 75 -19.92 -9.04 -28.65
CA THR A 75 -21.23 -9.56 -29.01
C THR A 75 -21.10 -10.49 -30.19
N VAL A 76 -21.55 -11.73 -29.99
CA VAL A 76 -21.62 -12.72 -31.05
C VAL A 76 -23.05 -12.74 -31.59
N ASN A 77 -23.21 -12.44 -32.88
CA ASN A 77 -24.51 -12.56 -33.54
C ASN A 77 -24.82 -14.05 -33.79
N PHE A 78 -25.65 -14.65 -32.94
CA PHE A 78 -26.06 -16.04 -33.10
C PHE A 78 -26.96 -16.29 -34.32
N GLU A 79 -27.48 -15.24 -34.98
CA GLU A 79 -28.17 -15.41 -36.26
C GLU A 79 -27.20 -15.85 -37.38
N LEU A 80 -25.90 -15.58 -37.23
CA LEU A 80 -24.84 -16.12 -38.11
C LEU A 80 -24.80 -17.65 -38.05
N GLU A 81 -25.12 -18.27 -36.92
CA GLU A 81 -25.17 -19.73 -36.78
C GLU A 81 -26.16 -20.36 -37.77
N MET A 82 -27.28 -19.69 -38.05
CA MET A 82 -28.31 -20.17 -38.98
C MET A 82 -28.05 -19.74 -40.43
N SER A 83 -27.46 -18.56 -40.64
CA SER A 83 -27.29 -17.96 -41.96
C SER A 83 -25.98 -18.34 -42.65
N ASP A 84 -24.89 -18.52 -41.90
CA ASP A 84 -23.58 -18.97 -42.39
C ASP A 84 -22.85 -19.81 -41.30
N PRO A 85 -23.20 -21.10 -41.17
CA PRO A 85 -22.68 -21.97 -40.11
C PRO A 85 -21.15 -22.14 -40.15
N ASP A 86 -20.54 -22.14 -41.33
CA ASP A 86 -19.10 -22.32 -41.51
C ASP A 86 -18.36 -21.07 -41.01
N LYS A 87 -18.83 -19.87 -41.38
CA LYS A 87 -18.30 -18.61 -40.86
C LYS A 87 -18.47 -18.52 -39.33
N PHE A 88 -19.60 -18.98 -38.80
CA PHE A 88 -19.85 -18.99 -37.35
C PHE A 88 -18.93 -19.95 -36.60
N TYR A 89 -18.63 -21.12 -37.18
CA TYR A 89 -17.64 -22.06 -36.66
C TYR A 89 -16.25 -21.42 -36.62
N GLU A 90 -15.78 -20.84 -37.73
CA GLU A 90 -14.47 -20.19 -37.80
C GLU A 90 -14.34 -19.01 -36.83
N LEU A 91 -15.40 -18.20 -36.69
CA LEU A 91 -15.46 -17.11 -35.71
C LEU A 91 -15.37 -17.65 -34.28
N SER A 92 -16.09 -18.73 -33.96
CA SER A 92 -16.07 -19.36 -32.64
C SER A 92 -14.67 -19.87 -32.27
N GLN A 93 -13.98 -20.52 -33.21
CA GLN A 93 -12.60 -20.99 -33.00
C GLN A 93 -11.61 -19.81 -32.86
N SER A 94 -11.77 -18.78 -33.68
CA SER A 94 -10.92 -17.58 -33.64
C SER A 94 -11.12 -16.78 -32.33
N LEU A 95 -12.35 -16.73 -31.81
CA LEU A 95 -12.65 -16.15 -30.50
C LEU A 95 -12.00 -16.94 -29.36
N ALA A 96 -11.99 -18.28 -29.43
CA ALA A 96 -11.31 -19.11 -28.44
C ALA A 96 -9.79 -18.82 -28.42
N LEU A 97 -9.15 -18.78 -29.58
CA LEU A 97 -7.74 -18.38 -29.71
C LEU A 97 -7.50 -16.96 -29.20
N GLY A 98 -8.39 -16.03 -29.57
CA GLY A 98 -8.37 -14.65 -29.12
C GLY A 98 -8.44 -14.53 -27.59
N PHE A 99 -9.32 -15.26 -26.93
CA PHE A 99 -9.41 -15.24 -25.47
C PHE A 99 -8.17 -15.85 -24.78
N VAL A 100 -7.55 -16.88 -25.36
CA VAL A 100 -6.26 -17.38 -24.87
C VAL A 100 -5.17 -16.31 -25.00
N ALA A 101 -5.10 -15.64 -26.15
CA ALA A 101 -4.17 -14.54 -26.40
C ALA A 101 -4.38 -13.36 -25.44
N ALA A 102 -5.64 -12.95 -25.22
CA ALA A 102 -6.00 -11.87 -24.30
C ALA A 102 -5.62 -12.20 -22.85
N MET A 103 -5.92 -13.41 -22.37
CA MET A 103 -5.52 -13.84 -21.02
C MET A 103 -4.00 -13.88 -20.88
N MET A 104 -3.27 -14.41 -21.87
CA MET A 104 -1.81 -14.48 -21.81
C MET A 104 -1.17 -13.09 -21.82
N ALA A 105 -1.61 -12.21 -22.72
CA ALA A 105 -1.11 -10.84 -22.79
C ALA A 105 -1.37 -10.05 -21.50
N ALA A 106 -2.58 -10.15 -20.94
CA ALA A 106 -2.92 -9.54 -19.66
C ALA A 106 -2.07 -10.10 -18.52
N ALA A 107 -1.89 -11.43 -18.43
CA ALA A 107 -1.08 -12.07 -17.40
C ALA A 107 0.40 -11.66 -17.46
N VAL A 108 0.98 -11.56 -18.67
CA VAL A 108 2.35 -11.08 -18.87
C VAL A 108 2.50 -9.64 -18.38
N TRP A 109 1.58 -8.75 -18.76
CA TRP A 109 1.59 -7.36 -18.30
C TRP A 109 1.48 -7.27 -16.76
N LEU A 110 0.58 -8.04 -16.16
CA LEU A 110 0.40 -8.08 -14.71
C LEU A 110 1.65 -8.59 -13.99
N THR A 111 2.36 -9.58 -14.54
CA THR A 111 3.63 -10.05 -13.97
C THR A 111 4.68 -8.95 -13.99
N VAL A 112 4.79 -8.20 -15.10
CA VAL A 112 5.71 -7.07 -15.22
C VAL A 112 5.36 -5.99 -14.20
N ALA A 113 4.10 -5.58 -14.12
CA ALA A 113 3.65 -4.56 -13.19
C ALA A 113 3.86 -4.96 -11.71
N THR A 114 3.49 -6.19 -11.35
CA THR A 114 3.68 -6.74 -9.99
C THR A 114 5.15 -6.77 -9.60
N ARG A 115 6.04 -7.11 -10.54
CA ARG A 115 7.48 -7.10 -10.32
C ARG A 115 8.04 -5.69 -10.10
N MET A 116 7.46 -4.70 -10.77
CA MET A 116 7.81 -3.28 -10.58
C MET A 116 7.18 -2.69 -9.31
N GLY A 117 6.43 -3.46 -8.53
CA GLY A 117 5.69 -3.00 -7.34
C GLY A 117 4.46 -2.14 -7.68
N LEU A 118 4.08 -2.07 -8.96
CA LEU A 118 3.04 -1.17 -9.45
C LEU A 118 1.63 -1.78 -9.26
N PRO A 119 0.73 -1.07 -8.56
CA PRO A 119 -0.67 -1.46 -8.48
C PRO A 119 -1.36 -1.10 -9.79
N VAL A 120 -1.69 -2.11 -10.59
CA VAL A 120 -2.39 -1.96 -11.86
C VAL A 120 -3.79 -2.55 -11.75
N SER A 121 -4.57 -2.46 -12.82
CA SER A 121 -5.94 -2.96 -12.83
C SER A 121 -6.06 -4.16 -13.75
N THR A 122 -6.30 -5.33 -13.17
CA THR A 122 -6.51 -6.59 -13.89
C THR A 122 -7.70 -6.51 -14.86
N THR A 123 -8.79 -5.86 -14.44
CA THR A 123 -9.98 -5.61 -15.28
C THR A 123 -9.62 -4.78 -16.52
N HIS A 124 -8.80 -3.74 -16.40
CA HIS A 124 -8.36 -2.97 -17.58
C HIS A 124 -7.50 -3.80 -18.53
N SER A 125 -6.57 -4.59 -17.98
CA SER A 125 -5.69 -5.43 -18.79
C SER A 125 -6.47 -6.46 -19.60
N ILE A 126 -7.39 -7.20 -18.98
CA ILE A 126 -8.17 -8.21 -19.73
C ILE A 126 -9.11 -7.56 -20.75
N ILE A 127 -9.76 -6.45 -20.39
CA ILE A 127 -10.67 -5.74 -21.30
C ILE A 127 -9.90 -5.15 -22.48
N GLY A 128 -8.72 -4.56 -22.25
CA GLY A 128 -7.83 -4.12 -23.31
C GLY A 128 -7.43 -5.26 -24.24
N GLY A 129 -7.05 -6.41 -23.67
CA GLY A 129 -6.76 -7.62 -24.42
C GLY A 129 -7.93 -8.09 -25.30
N ILE A 130 -9.15 -8.13 -24.74
CA ILE A 130 -10.37 -8.53 -25.45
C ILE A 130 -10.73 -7.53 -26.55
N ILE A 131 -10.62 -6.22 -26.31
CA ILE A 131 -10.86 -5.18 -27.32
C ILE A 131 -9.84 -5.32 -28.47
N GLY A 132 -8.57 -5.55 -28.15
CA GLY A 132 -7.52 -5.79 -29.16
C GLY A 132 -7.84 -6.99 -30.06
N VAL A 133 -8.30 -8.09 -29.46
CA VAL A 133 -8.78 -9.28 -30.19
C VAL A 133 -9.99 -8.93 -31.05
N GLY A 134 -10.98 -8.24 -30.48
CA GLY A 134 -12.18 -7.80 -31.19
C GLY A 134 -11.84 -7.04 -32.47
N LEU A 135 -10.97 -6.03 -32.39
CA LEU A 135 -10.57 -5.21 -33.54
C LEU A 135 -9.97 -6.02 -34.69
N ILE A 136 -9.22 -7.09 -34.39
CA ILE A 136 -8.66 -7.97 -35.41
C ILE A 136 -9.75 -8.85 -36.03
N LEU A 137 -10.60 -9.43 -35.19
CA LEU A 137 -11.67 -10.32 -35.66
C LEU A 137 -12.74 -9.57 -36.46
N GLU A 138 -13.06 -8.31 -36.12
CA GLU A 138 -13.97 -7.47 -36.92
C GLU A 138 -13.43 -7.28 -38.35
N VAL A 139 -12.13 -7.04 -38.50
CA VAL A 139 -11.49 -6.91 -39.82
C VAL A 139 -11.45 -8.24 -40.56
N GLN A 140 -11.17 -9.34 -39.85
CA GLN A 140 -11.06 -10.67 -40.45
C GLN A 140 -12.40 -11.22 -40.95
N PHE A 141 -13.48 -11.00 -40.20
CA PHE A 141 -14.80 -11.57 -40.49
C PHE A 141 -15.79 -10.55 -41.08
N GLY A 142 -15.47 -9.26 -41.07
CA GLY A 142 -16.34 -8.19 -41.58
C GLY A 142 -17.62 -8.00 -40.77
N GLU A 143 -17.59 -8.38 -39.48
CA GLU A 143 -18.72 -8.28 -38.55
C GLU A 143 -18.40 -7.26 -37.46
N GLU A 144 -19.40 -6.50 -36.99
CA GLU A 144 -19.26 -5.68 -35.79
C GLU A 144 -19.40 -6.58 -34.55
N LEU A 145 -18.28 -6.80 -33.85
CA LEU A 145 -18.20 -7.67 -32.68
C LEU A 145 -18.12 -6.88 -31.39
N ILE A 146 -17.59 -5.66 -31.38
CA ILE A 146 -17.40 -4.86 -30.17
C ILE A 146 -18.69 -4.09 -29.84
N ASP A 147 -19.29 -4.35 -28.68
CA ASP A 147 -20.41 -3.54 -28.18
C ASP A 147 -19.88 -2.24 -27.56
N TRP A 148 -19.77 -1.20 -28.38
CA TRP A 148 -19.35 0.14 -27.93
C TRP A 148 -20.27 0.74 -26.86
N GLY A 149 -21.54 0.31 -26.79
CA GLY A 149 -22.48 0.70 -25.76
C GLY A 149 -22.09 0.14 -24.39
N VAL A 150 -21.71 -1.14 -24.33
CA VAL A 150 -21.21 -1.79 -23.11
C VAL A 150 -19.81 -1.30 -22.77
N VAL A 151 -18.90 -1.17 -23.75
CA VAL A 151 -17.56 -0.59 -23.52
C VAL A 151 -17.69 0.81 -22.90
N ARG A 152 -18.61 1.65 -23.38
CA ARG A 152 -18.88 2.96 -22.76
C ARG A 152 -19.35 2.84 -21.32
N LYS A 153 -20.25 1.90 -20.99
CA LYS A 153 -20.69 1.67 -19.60
C LYS A 153 -19.52 1.25 -18.70
N VAL A 154 -18.65 0.37 -19.20
CA VAL A 154 -17.45 -0.08 -18.51
C VAL A 154 -16.50 1.09 -18.26
N VAL A 155 -16.18 1.90 -19.28
CA VAL A 155 -15.31 3.08 -19.15
C VAL A 155 -15.89 4.09 -18.14
N MET A 156 -17.19 4.34 -18.19
CA MET A 156 -17.86 5.21 -17.21
C MET A 156 -17.74 4.67 -15.78
N SER A 157 -17.80 3.35 -15.61
CA SER A 157 -17.62 2.73 -14.29
C SER A 157 -16.22 2.93 -13.71
N TRP A 158 -15.19 3.04 -14.56
CA TRP A 158 -13.80 3.27 -14.12
C TRP A 158 -13.58 4.66 -13.52
N VAL A 159 -14.46 5.61 -13.85
CA VAL A 159 -14.49 6.96 -13.26
C VAL A 159 -15.48 7.03 -12.11
N ALA A 160 -16.67 6.43 -12.27
CA ALA A 160 -17.72 6.49 -11.26
C ALA A 160 -17.36 5.73 -9.98
N SER A 161 -16.75 4.54 -10.10
CA SER A 161 -16.38 3.71 -8.94
C SER A 161 -15.35 4.35 -7.99
N PRO A 162 -14.19 4.89 -8.43
CA PRO A 162 -13.29 5.60 -7.52
C PRO A 162 -13.94 6.83 -6.88
N LEU A 163 -14.79 7.54 -7.62
CA LEU A 163 -15.49 8.72 -7.10
C LEU A 163 -16.49 8.36 -5.99
N ILE A 164 -17.33 7.34 -6.23
CA ILE A 164 -18.31 6.87 -5.25
C ILE A 164 -17.59 6.29 -4.03
N GLY A 165 -16.55 5.48 -4.24
CA GLY A 165 -15.71 4.95 -3.16
C GLY A 165 -15.07 6.06 -2.32
N GLY A 166 -14.52 7.07 -2.98
CA GLY A 166 -13.97 8.28 -2.37
C GLY A 166 -14.99 9.06 -1.54
N ILE A 167 -16.18 9.30 -2.08
CA ILE A 167 -17.25 10.01 -1.37
C ILE A 167 -17.72 9.22 -0.15
N LEU A 168 -17.97 7.91 -0.29
CA LEU A 168 -18.40 7.08 0.82
C LEU A 168 -17.34 7.02 1.93
N ALA A 169 -16.06 6.91 1.55
CA ALA A 169 -14.97 6.86 2.50
C ALA A 169 -14.76 8.22 3.20
N PHE A 170 -14.84 9.33 2.44
CA PHE A 170 -14.82 10.70 2.99
C PHE A 170 -15.93 10.90 4.02
N LEU A 171 -17.18 10.56 3.67
CA LEU A 171 -18.34 10.72 4.56
C LEU A 171 -18.21 9.84 5.81
N SER A 172 -17.79 8.58 5.63
CA SER A 172 -17.59 7.64 6.73
C SER A 172 -16.53 8.15 7.71
N PHE A 173 -15.38 8.61 7.20
CA PHE A 173 -14.34 9.18 8.05
C PHE A 173 -14.76 10.50 8.69
N ALA A 174 -15.48 11.36 7.97
CA ALA A 174 -16.00 12.62 8.51
C ALA A 174 -16.94 12.38 9.70
N VAL A 175 -17.81 11.36 9.62
CA VAL A 175 -18.68 10.94 10.73
C VAL A 175 -17.84 10.42 11.90
N VAL A 176 -16.90 9.51 11.66
CA VAL A 176 -16.00 8.99 12.72
C VAL A 176 -15.24 10.12 13.40
N ARG A 177 -14.73 11.07 12.62
CA ARG A 177 -14.00 12.23 13.12
C ARG A 177 -14.87 13.10 14.02
N ALA A 178 -16.01 13.55 13.51
CA ALA A 178 -16.90 14.45 14.23
C ALA A 178 -17.54 13.82 15.48
N THR A 179 -17.77 12.50 15.48
CA THR A 179 -18.49 11.82 16.56
C THR A 179 -17.57 11.20 17.62
N ILE A 180 -16.39 10.70 17.21
CA ILE A 180 -15.44 9.98 18.07
C ILE A 180 -14.15 10.80 18.27
N LEU A 181 -13.46 11.20 17.20
CA LEU A 181 -12.10 11.76 17.30
C LEU A 181 -12.06 13.16 17.90
N ASP A 182 -13.04 14.00 17.58
CA ASP A 182 -13.12 15.39 18.06
C ASP A 182 -13.86 15.51 19.42
N ALA A 183 -14.20 14.39 20.06
CA ALA A 183 -14.86 14.38 21.37
C ALA A 183 -13.89 14.61 22.53
N GLU A 184 -14.38 15.12 23.66
CA GLU A 184 -13.55 15.34 24.87
C GLU A 184 -12.92 14.06 25.43
N ASN A 185 -13.64 12.91 25.34
CA ASN A 185 -13.13 11.58 25.68
C ASN A 185 -13.34 10.60 24.52
N PRO A 186 -12.43 10.59 23.52
CA PRO A 186 -12.57 9.77 22.31
C PRO A 186 -12.63 8.28 22.60
N THR A 187 -11.90 7.78 23.59
CA THR A 187 -11.81 6.35 23.91
C THR A 187 -13.13 5.81 24.44
N GLN A 188 -13.75 6.51 25.40
CA GLN A 188 -15.05 6.13 25.93
C GLN A 188 -16.15 6.25 24.86
N ARG A 189 -16.10 7.32 24.05
CA ARG A 189 -17.00 7.50 22.90
C ARG A 189 -16.86 6.37 21.89
N ALA A 190 -15.65 5.93 21.57
CA ALA A 190 -15.41 4.84 20.65
C ALA A 190 -16.01 3.50 21.15
N LYS A 191 -15.90 3.18 22.45
CA LYS A 191 -16.52 1.96 23.03
C LYS A 191 -18.05 1.91 22.81
N ILE A 192 -18.70 3.07 22.81
CA ILE A 192 -20.17 3.18 22.66
C ILE A 192 -20.57 3.32 21.19
N LEU A 193 -19.91 4.20 20.44
CA LEU A 193 -20.32 4.59 19.10
C LEU A 193 -19.70 3.72 18.00
N ALA A 194 -18.50 3.16 18.17
CA ALA A 194 -17.90 2.34 17.11
C ALA A 194 -18.76 1.12 16.73
N PRO A 195 -19.41 0.39 17.67
CA PRO A 195 -20.36 -0.67 17.31
C PRO A 195 -21.55 -0.17 16.50
N LEU A 196 -22.09 1.00 16.85
CA LEU A 196 -23.21 1.61 16.15
C LEU A 196 -22.80 2.06 14.73
N LEU A 197 -21.63 2.69 14.61
CA LEU A 197 -21.08 3.14 13.33
C LEU A 197 -20.63 1.97 12.43
N ALA A 198 -20.37 0.79 13.00
CA ALA A 198 -20.10 -0.44 12.25
C ALA A 198 -21.38 -1.17 11.79
N LEU A 199 -22.57 -0.80 12.28
CA LEU A 199 -23.83 -1.43 11.85
C LEU A 199 -24.04 -1.33 10.33
N PRO A 200 -23.85 -0.19 9.65
CA PRO A 200 -23.91 -0.11 8.19
C PRO A 200 -22.94 -1.08 7.51
N THR A 201 -21.73 -1.26 8.05
CA THR A 201 -20.75 -2.22 7.54
C THR A 201 -21.26 -3.65 7.63
N PHE A 202 -21.75 -4.07 8.80
CA PHE A 202 -22.29 -5.41 8.97
C PHE A 202 -23.58 -5.64 8.18
N PHE A 203 -24.40 -4.60 7.99
CA PHE A 203 -25.59 -4.64 7.16
C PHE A 203 -25.23 -4.92 5.70
N VAL A 204 -24.29 -4.16 5.13
CA VAL A 204 -23.83 -4.36 3.75
C VAL A 204 -23.17 -5.74 3.59
N LEU A 205 -22.39 -6.18 4.57
CA LEU A 205 -21.81 -7.52 4.59
C LEU A 205 -22.88 -8.63 4.64
N GLY A 206 -23.94 -8.42 5.42
CA GLY A 206 -25.09 -9.33 5.48
C GLY A 206 -25.81 -9.47 4.13
N LEU A 207 -25.98 -8.35 3.41
CA LEU A 207 -26.51 -8.37 2.04
C LEU A 207 -25.56 -9.10 1.09
N ALA A 208 -24.25 -8.82 1.16
CA ALA A 208 -23.25 -9.48 0.32
C ALA A 208 -23.26 -11.01 0.51
N LEU A 209 -23.30 -11.46 1.77
CA LEU A 209 -23.37 -12.87 2.12
C LEU A 209 -24.63 -13.53 1.53
N LEU A 210 -25.79 -12.87 1.69
CA LEU A 210 -27.05 -13.40 1.21
C LEU A 210 -27.10 -13.50 -0.32
N PHE A 211 -26.78 -12.39 -0.99
CA PHE A 211 -26.95 -12.25 -2.43
C PHE A 211 -25.90 -13.01 -3.24
N LYS A 212 -24.71 -13.22 -2.66
CA LYS A 212 -23.62 -13.90 -3.35
C LYS A 212 -23.40 -15.31 -2.80
N ALA A 213 -23.00 -15.44 -1.53
CA ALA A 213 -22.57 -16.72 -0.98
C ALA A 213 -23.73 -17.71 -0.74
N LEU A 214 -24.89 -17.22 -0.28
CA LEU A 214 -26.03 -18.08 0.08
C LEU A 214 -27.01 -18.34 -1.07
N LYS A 215 -26.75 -17.82 -2.27
CA LYS A 215 -27.62 -18.02 -3.44
C LYS A 215 -27.92 -19.49 -3.72
N GLY A 216 -26.90 -20.36 -3.66
CA GLY A 216 -27.06 -21.80 -3.83
C GLY A 216 -27.89 -22.46 -2.74
N PHE A 217 -27.81 -21.97 -1.50
CA PHE A 217 -28.61 -22.45 -0.38
C PHE A 217 -30.10 -22.14 -0.59
N PHE A 218 -30.45 -20.89 -0.94
CA PHE A 218 -31.83 -20.53 -1.25
C PHE A 218 -32.38 -21.23 -2.50
N GLY A 219 -31.55 -21.46 -3.51
CA GLY A 219 -31.93 -22.31 -4.66
C GLY A 219 -32.27 -23.74 -4.25
N ARG A 220 -31.53 -24.34 -3.30
CA ARG A 220 -31.86 -25.69 -2.77
C ARG A 220 -33.14 -25.68 -1.94
N LEU A 221 -33.37 -24.64 -1.14
CA LEU A 221 -34.60 -24.48 -0.34
C LEU A 221 -35.84 -24.40 -1.24
N GLU A 222 -35.75 -23.68 -2.35
CA GLU A 222 -36.82 -23.62 -3.37
C GLU A 222 -37.04 -25.01 -3.98
N SER A 223 -35.96 -25.68 -4.42
CA SER A 223 -36.07 -27.03 -5.02
C SER A 223 -36.59 -28.11 -4.05
N SER A 224 -36.45 -27.90 -2.74
CA SER A 224 -36.95 -28.80 -1.69
C SER A 224 -38.36 -28.42 -1.21
N GLY A 225 -38.95 -27.36 -1.75
CA GLY A 225 -40.29 -26.89 -1.41
C GLY A 225 -40.39 -26.23 -0.03
N ILE A 226 -39.27 -25.91 0.62
CA ILE A 226 -39.24 -25.25 1.94
C ILE A 226 -39.61 -23.77 1.81
N ILE A 227 -39.19 -23.13 0.71
CA ILE A 227 -39.60 -21.76 0.36
C ILE A 227 -40.33 -21.77 -0.99
N ALA A 228 -41.34 -20.90 -1.12
CA ALA A 228 -42.15 -20.80 -2.33
C ALA A 228 -41.41 -20.13 -3.49
N ASP A 229 -40.59 -19.11 -3.19
CA ASP A 229 -39.82 -18.37 -4.18
C ASP A 229 -38.49 -17.91 -3.58
N LYS A 230 -37.39 -18.21 -4.28
CA LYS A 230 -36.06 -17.73 -3.89
C LYS A 230 -35.89 -16.22 -4.05
N TYR A 231 -36.64 -15.57 -4.95
CA TYR A 231 -36.55 -14.12 -5.18
C TYR A 231 -37.20 -13.29 -4.08
N ALA A 232 -37.95 -13.92 -3.17
CA ALA A 232 -38.31 -13.31 -1.90
C ALA A 232 -37.08 -13.00 -1.01
N TRP A 233 -35.92 -13.60 -1.29
CA TRP A 233 -34.67 -13.47 -0.53
C TRP A 233 -33.49 -12.99 -1.36
N LEU A 234 -33.51 -13.23 -2.68
CA LEU A 234 -32.41 -12.94 -3.59
C LEU A 234 -32.82 -11.90 -4.63
N PRO A 235 -31.88 -11.07 -5.12
CA PRO A 235 -32.18 -10.11 -6.17
C PRO A 235 -32.57 -10.84 -7.46
N VAL A 236 -33.59 -10.33 -8.15
CA VAL A 236 -33.86 -10.74 -9.52
C VAL A 236 -32.73 -10.31 -10.46
N LYS A 237 -32.53 -11.09 -11.54
CA LYS A 237 -31.46 -10.82 -12.51
C LYS A 237 -31.79 -9.67 -13.46
N GLU A 238 -33.00 -9.62 -13.97
CA GLU A 238 -33.44 -8.67 -15.02
C GLU A 238 -34.81 -8.09 -14.67
N ASN A 239 -35.12 -6.90 -15.20
CA ASN A 239 -36.40 -6.20 -15.00
C ASN A 239 -36.81 -6.05 -13.52
N GLY A 240 -35.85 -5.78 -12.64
CA GLY A 240 -36.12 -5.60 -11.22
C GLY A 240 -36.64 -4.23 -10.84
N SER A 241 -37.16 -4.13 -9.62
CA SER A 241 -37.67 -2.91 -9.02
C SER A 241 -36.85 -2.52 -7.78
N PHE A 242 -36.69 -1.21 -7.56
CA PHE A 242 -36.14 -0.69 -6.31
C PHE A 242 -37.15 -0.72 -5.15
N ASN A 243 -38.42 -1.03 -5.40
CA ASN A 243 -39.42 -1.21 -4.35
C ASN A 243 -39.18 -2.55 -3.62
N PRO A 244 -38.81 -2.58 -2.33
CA PRO A 244 -38.50 -3.81 -1.60
C PRO A 244 -39.68 -4.77 -1.41
N PHE A 245 -40.91 -4.26 -1.56
CA PHE A 245 -42.15 -5.02 -1.44
C PHE A 245 -42.63 -5.60 -2.78
N ALA A 246 -41.96 -5.28 -3.89
CA ALA A 246 -42.30 -5.86 -5.18
C ALA A 246 -41.80 -7.31 -5.28
N GLU A 247 -42.52 -8.15 -6.00
CA GLU A 247 -42.11 -9.56 -6.24
C GLU A 247 -40.80 -9.64 -7.04
N ASN A 248 -40.52 -8.65 -7.90
CA ASN A 248 -39.29 -8.51 -8.67
C ASN A 248 -38.29 -7.53 -8.05
N ALA A 249 -38.19 -7.46 -6.71
CA ALA A 249 -37.29 -6.52 -6.06
C ALA A 249 -35.80 -6.87 -6.29
N TRP A 250 -34.96 -5.86 -6.55
CA TRP A 250 -33.50 -6.01 -6.45
C TRP A 250 -33.02 -6.04 -5.00
N PHE A 251 -33.81 -5.50 -4.07
CA PHE A 251 -33.56 -5.58 -2.64
C PHE A 251 -34.81 -6.10 -1.93
N PRO A 252 -35.06 -7.42 -1.94
CA PRO A 252 -36.24 -8.00 -1.30
C PRO A 252 -36.31 -7.64 0.18
N ILE A 253 -37.51 -7.40 0.70
CA ILE A 253 -37.68 -7.01 2.11
C ILE A 253 -37.08 -8.02 3.09
N ASN A 254 -37.18 -9.33 2.81
CA ASN A 254 -36.60 -10.37 3.68
C ASN A 254 -35.08 -10.28 3.72
N ALA A 255 -34.45 -9.90 2.60
CA ALA A 255 -33.00 -9.68 2.54
C ALA A 255 -32.56 -8.51 3.41
N LEU A 256 -33.29 -7.40 3.33
CA LEU A 256 -33.03 -6.20 4.13
C LEU A 256 -33.21 -6.50 5.63
N LEU A 257 -34.27 -7.21 6.01
CA LEU A 257 -34.52 -7.61 7.39
C LEU A 257 -33.46 -8.59 7.91
N PHE A 258 -33.05 -9.56 7.09
CA PHE A 258 -31.98 -10.48 7.42
C PHE A 258 -30.65 -9.75 7.64
N ALA A 259 -30.27 -8.88 6.71
CA ALA A 259 -29.06 -8.08 6.81
C ALA A 259 -29.07 -7.15 8.04
N LEU A 260 -30.24 -6.56 8.36
CA LEU A 260 -30.41 -5.75 9.56
C LEU A 260 -30.28 -6.59 10.83
N ALA A 261 -30.89 -7.78 10.88
CA ALA A 261 -30.77 -8.68 12.02
C ALA A 261 -29.31 -9.10 12.26
N VAL A 262 -28.62 -9.52 11.20
CA VAL A 262 -27.18 -9.86 11.26
C VAL A 262 -26.37 -8.64 11.69
N GLY A 263 -26.65 -7.47 11.14
CA GLY A 263 -25.96 -6.22 11.48
C GLY A 263 -26.13 -5.81 12.94
N VAL A 264 -27.36 -5.91 13.48
CA VAL A 264 -27.65 -5.65 14.89
C VAL A 264 -26.96 -6.66 15.79
N ILE A 265 -27.02 -7.96 15.47
CA ILE A 265 -26.37 -9.01 16.27
C ILE A 265 -24.84 -8.80 16.29
N ALA A 266 -24.22 -8.53 15.13
CA ALA A 266 -22.79 -8.29 15.03
C ALA A 266 -22.39 -7.01 15.78
N SER A 267 -23.17 -5.94 15.66
CA SER A 267 -22.97 -4.68 16.39
C SER A 267 -23.08 -4.87 17.91
N ILE A 268 -24.10 -5.58 18.40
CA ILE A 268 -24.24 -5.92 19.82
C ILE A 268 -23.06 -6.78 20.29
N THR A 269 -22.68 -7.78 19.51
CA THR A 269 -21.54 -8.65 19.87
C THR A 269 -20.25 -7.85 19.97
N LEU A 270 -20.00 -6.96 19.01
CA LEU A 270 -18.86 -6.05 19.04
C LEU A 270 -18.91 -5.13 20.28
N HIS A 271 -20.08 -4.58 20.61
CA HIS A 271 -20.25 -3.77 21.82
C HIS A 271 -19.91 -4.56 23.09
N LEU A 272 -20.41 -5.78 23.23
CA LEU A 272 -20.12 -6.66 24.37
C LEU A 272 -18.64 -7.02 24.48
N VAL A 273 -17.97 -7.24 23.35
CA VAL A 273 -16.52 -7.50 23.32
C VAL A 273 -15.75 -6.25 23.74
N LEU A 274 -16.07 -5.08 23.19
CA LEU A 274 -15.39 -3.83 23.51
C LEU A 274 -15.56 -3.40 24.97
N GLN A 275 -16.67 -3.76 25.63
CA GLN A 275 -16.85 -3.53 27.07
C GLN A 275 -15.94 -4.38 27.96
N ARG A 276 -15.50 -5.55 27.47
CA ARG A 276 -14.61 -6.46 28.22
C ARG A 276 -13.13 -6.17 28.04
N VAL A 277 -12.77 -5.35 27.06
CA VAL A 277 -11.38 -4.96 26.82
C VAL A 277 -11.05 -3.76 27.69
N ASP A 278 -10.08 -3.93 28.59
CA ASP A 278 -9.51 -2.82 29.33
C ASP A 278 -8.67 -1.95 28.39
N LEU A 279 -9.24 -0.82 27.99
CA LEU A 279 -8.59 0.19 27.16
C LEU A 279 -8.08 1.37 27.99
N GLU A 280 -8.30 1.35 29.31
CA GLU A 280 -7.93 2.43 30.24
C GLU A 280 -6.59 2.15 30.93
N ALA A 281 -6.17 0.88 31.04
CA ALA A 281 -4.95 0.48 31.72
C ALA A 281 -3.63 0.96 31.10
N GLU A 282 -3.58 1.41 29.83
CA GLU A 282 -2.27 1.68 29.18
C GLU A 282 -2.09 2.96 28.34
N THR A 283 -3.09 3.76 27.90
CA THR A 283 -2.76 4.96 27.08
C THR A 283 -3.79 6.11 27.09
N ARG A 284 -3.30 7.36 27.04
CA ARG A 284 -4.13 8.58 26.85
C ARG A 284 -4.79 8.60 25.45
N GLY A 285 -6.13 8.65 25.40
CA GLY A 285 -6.94 9.15 24.26
C GLY A 285 -6.85 8.37 22.94
N PHE A 286 -6.20 8.98 21.93
CA PHE A 286 -6.24 8.56 20.52
C PHE A 286 -5.74 7.12 20.25
N LYS A 287 -4.74 6.63 21.00
CA LYS A 287 -4.21 5.27 20.83
C LYS A 287 -5.25 4.18 21.17
N GLY A 288 -6.07 4.42 22.19
CA GLY A 288 -7.16 3.52 22.55
C GLY A 288 -8.25 3.43 21.47
N VAL A 289 -8.54 4.53 20.77
CA VAL A 289 -9.49 4.55 19.65
C VAL A 289 -8.95 3.77 18.46
N GLU A 290 -7.70 4.02 18.05
CA GLU A 290 -7.11 3.30 16.91
C GLU A 290 -7.05 1.79 17.17
N ARG A 291 -6.81 1.36 18.42
CA ARG A 291 -6.83 -0.08 18.80
C ARG A 291 -8.20 -0.74 18.60
N ILE A 292 -9.30 -0.02 18.85
CA ILE A 292 -10.66 -0.51 18.54
C ILE A 292 -10.82 -0.64 17.02
N PHE A 293 -10.37 0.37 16.28
CA PHE A 293 -10.50 0.41 14.84
C PHE A 293 -9.59 -0.59 14.12
N VAL A 294 -8.50 -1.07 14.72
CA VAL A 294 -7.73 -2.21 14.18
C VAL A 294 -8.62 -3.44 14.01
N TRP A 295 -9.45 -3.78 15.01
CA TRP A 295 -10.36 -4.94 14.90
C TRP A 295 -11.41 -4.74 13.81
N LEU A 296 -11.99 -3.54 13.74
CA LEU A 296 -12.96 -3.19 12.71
C LEU A 296 -12.34 -3.20 11.31
N GLN A 297 -11.13 -2.71 11.19
CA GLN A 297 -10.40 -2.68 9.94
C GLN A 297 -10.08 -4.10 9.45
N ILE A 298 -9.67 -5.01 10.34
CA ILE A 298 -9.43 -6.41 9.94
C ILE A 298 -10.70 -7.03 9.34
N ILE A 299 -11.87 -6.71 9.90
CA ILE A 299 -13.17 -7.17 9.37
C ILE A 299 -13.44 -6.54 8.00
N THR A 300 -13.20 -5.24 7.82
CA THR A 300 -13.39 -4.58 6.53
C THR A 300 -12.39 -5.04 5.47
N ALA A 301 -11.14 -5.31 5.83
CA ALA A 301 -10.12 -5.84 4.93
C ALA A 301 -10.48 -7.25 4.44
N ALA A 302 -10.97 -8.11 5.35
CA ALA A 302 -11.53 -9.41 4.97
C ALA A 302 -12.74 -9.26 4.04
N TYR A 303 -13.58 -8.24 4.26
CA TYR A 303 -14.71 -7.94 3.39
C TYR A 303 -14.26 -7.44 2.01
N VAL A 304 -13.28 -6.54 1.92
CA VAL A 304 -12.70 -6.10 0.65
C VAL A 304 -12.09 -7.30 -0.10
N ALA A 305 -11.32 -8.15 0.57
CA ALA A 305 -10.76 -9.38 -0.02
C ALA A 305 -11.85 -10.29 -0.60
N PHE A 306 -12.93 -10.50 0.14
CA PHE A 306 -14.06 -11.28 -0.36
C PHE A 306 -14.74 -10.63 -1.57
N ALA A 307 -15.00 -9.32 -1.52
CA ALA A 307 -15.62 -8.58 -2.61
C ALA A 307 -14.71 -8.55 -3.87
N HIS A 308 -13.40 -8.45 -3.65
CA HIS A 308 -12.36 -8.49 -4.66
C HIS A 308 -12.34 -9.84 -5.37
N GLY A 309 -12.17 -10.95 -4.66
CA GLY A 309 -12.17 -12.29 -5.26
C GLY A 309 -13.47 -12.58 -6.02
N ALA A 310 -14.61 -12.11 -5.50
CA ALA A 310 -15.91 -12.22 -6.16
C ALA A 310 -15.99 -11.44 -7.49
N ASN A 311 -15.35 -10.28 -7.58
CA ASN A 311 -15.33 -9.47 -8.81
C ASN A 311 -14.28 -10.01 -9.79
N ASP A 312 -13.04 -10.18 -9.35
CA ASP A 312 -11.90 -10.29 -10.28
C ASP A 312 -11.69 -11.72 -10.80
N ARG A 313 -12.35 -12.73 -10.22
CA ARG A 313 -12.36 -14.08 -10.80
C ARG A 313 -12.94 -14.13 -12.21
N SER A 314 -13.80 -13.19 -12.59
CA SER A 314 -14.36 -13.10 -13.95
C SER A 314 -13.28 -12.80 -14.99
N ASN A 315 -12.19 -12.14 -14.60
CA ASN A 315 -11.13 -11.71 -15.51
C ASN A 315 -10.32 -12.90 -16.05
N ALA A 316 -10.26 -14.01 -15.31
CA ALA A 316 -9.66 -15.26 -15.77
C ALA A 316 -10.71 -16.27 -16.25
N ILE A 317 -11.80 -16.46 -15.48
CA ILE A 317 -12.79 -17.51 -15.74
C ILE A 317 -13.76 -17.12 -16.86
N GLY A 318 -14.06 -15.83 -17.05
CA GLY A 318 -14.97 -15.37 -18.11
C GLY A 318 -14.48 -15.75 -19.52
N PRO A 319 -13.27 -15.32 -19.92
CA PRO A 319 -12.68 -15.71 -21.20
C PRO A 319 -12.45 -17.23 -21.28
N MET A 320 -11.94 -17.85 -20.21
CA MET A 320 -11.68 -19.30 -20.20
C MET A 320 -12.97 -20.13 -20.33
N ALA A 321 -14.11 -19.66 -19.84
CA ALA A 321 -15.39 -20.34 -20.01
C ALA A 321 -15.82 -20.38 -21.49
N ALA A 322 -15.57 -19.30 -22.24
CA ALA A 322 -15.79 -19.27 -23.69
C ALA A 322 -14.85 -20.25 -24.41
N VAL A 323 -13.55 -20.24 -24.06
CA VAL A 323 -12.56 -21.18 -24.61
C VAL A 323 -12.95 -22.63 -24.31
N TYR A 324 -13.31 -22.94 -23.07
CA TYR A 324 -13.69 -24.27 -22.64
C TYR A 324 -14.91 -24.79 -23.41
N GLN A 325 -15.91 -23.93 -23.59
CA GLN A 325 -17.11 -24.26 -24.35
C GLN A 325 -16.78 -24.60 -25.81
N VAL A 326 -16.01 -23.75 -26.49
CA VAL A 326 -15.64 -23.96 -27.90
C VAL A 326 -14.80 -25.24 -28.05
N LEU A 327 -13.78 -25.43 -27.21
CA LEU A 327 -12.84 -26.55 -27.36
C LEU A 327 -13.38 -27.89 -26.86
N SER A 328 -14.38 -27.89 -25.96
CA SER A 328 -14.93 -29.13 -25.37
C SER A 328 -16.31 -29.51 -25.89
N SER A 329 -17.00 -28.62 -26.61
CA SER A 329 -18.29 -28.93 -27.24
C SER A 329 -18.09 -29.84 -28.45
N GLU A 330 -19.08 -30.70 -28.71
CA GLU A 330 -19.08 -31.54 -29.92
C GLU A 330 -19.26 -30.72 -31.20
N THR A 331 -19.91 -29.56 -31.09
CA THR A 331 -20.16 -28.64 -32.22
C THR A 331 -18.98 -27.72 -32.51
N GLY A 332 -18.08 -27.50 -31.55
CA GLY A 332 -16.99 -26.53 -31.69
C GLY A 332 -17.47 -25.08 -31.78
N MET A 333 -18.69 -24.77 -31.37
CA MET A 333 -19.31 -23.45 -31.52
C MET A 333 -19.63 -22.83 -30.16
N LEU A 334 -19.64 -21.50 -30.09
CA LEU A 334 -20.13 -20.78 -28.92
C LEU A 334 -21.65 -20.98 -28.77
N ALA A 335 -22.13 -21.08 -27.53
CA ALA A 335 -23.57 -21.11 -27.26
C ALA A 335 -24.00 -19.93 -26.38
N ALA A 336 -25.27 -19.52 -26.55
CA ALA A 336 -25.86 -18.40 -25.82
C ALA A 336 -25.80 -18.57 -24.29
N LYS A 337 -25.85 -19.80 -23.79
CA LYS A 337 -25.60 -20.14 -22.38
C LYS A 337 -24.41 -21.08 -22.28
N ALA A 338 -23.52 -20.81 -21.32
CA ALA A 338 -22.41 -21.68 -20.99
C ALA A 338 -22.50 -22.00 -19.50
N ASP A 339 -22.60 -23.29 -19.20
CA ASP A 339 -22.46 -23.76 -17.84
C ASP A 339 -20.97 -23.91 -17.53
N ILE A 340 -20.51 -23.18 -16.50
CA ILE A 340 -19.11 -23.20 -16.10
C ILE A 340 -18.92 -24.36 -15.13
N PRO A 341 -18.06 -25.35 -15.42
CA PRO A 341 -17.89 -26.48 -14.54
C PRO A 341 -17.19 -26.05 -13.25
N LEU A 342 -17.56 -26.69 -12.13
CA LEU A 342 -17.08 -26.34 -10.79
C LEU A 342 -15.55 -26.41 -10.67
N TRP A 343 -14.91 -27.38 -11.34
CA TRP A 343 -13.46 -27.53 -11.30
C TRP A 343 -12.74 -26.36 -11.98
N LEU A 344 -13.35 -25.71 -12.98
CA LEU A 344 -12.77 -24.54 -13.63
C LEU A 344 -12.81 -23.33 -12.70
N ILE A 345 -13.93 -23.16 -11.98
CA ILE A 345 -14.05 -22.16 -10.90
C ILE A 345 -13.00 -22.40 -9.82
N LEU A 346 -12.75 -23.67 -9.46
CA LEU A 346 -11.73 -24.03 -8.48
C LEU A 346 -10.32 -23.66 -8.94
N ILE A 347 -9.98 -23.86 -10.22
CA ILE A 347 -8.67 -23.46 -10.78
C ILE A 347 -8.47 -21.95 -10.65
N GLY A 348 -9.47 -21.14 -11.04
CA GLY A 348 -9.38 -19.68 -10.90
C GLY A 348 -9.27 -19.24 -9.45
N SER A 349 -10.09 -19.82 -8.57
CA SER A 349 -10.12 -19.45 -7.14
C SER A 349 -8.81 -19.83 -6.44
N ALA A 350 -8.29 -21.03 -6.71
CA ALA A 350 -7.01 -21.50 -6.17
C ALA A 350 -5.84 -20.70 -6.75
N GLY A 351 -5.87 -20.36 -8.04
CA GLY A 351 -4.88 -19.52 -8.69
C GLY A 351 -4.71 -18.18 -7.98
N ILE A 352 -5.82 -17.48 -7.72
CA ILE A 352 -5.83 -16.22 -6.95
C ILE A 352 -5.16 -16.43 -5.59
N ALA A 353 -5.61 -17.39 -4.79
CA ALA A 353 -5.04 -17.65 -3.46
C ALA A 353 -3.54 -17.96 -3.48
N ILE A 354 -3.07 -18.74 -4.46
CA ILE A 354 -1.63 -19.04 -4.62
C ILE A 354 -0.87 -17.77 -5.00
N GLY A 355 -1.42 -16.92 -5.87
CA GLY A 355 -0.88 -15.61 -6.23
C GLY A 355 -0.65 -14.73 -5.00
N VAL A 356 -1.68 -14.61 -4.16
CA VAL A 356 -1.64 -13.88 -2.89
C VAL A 356 -0.50 -14.37 -2.01
N VAL A 357 -0.41 -15.69 -1.78
CA VAL A 357 0.57 -16.29 -0.86
C VAL A 357 2.00 -16.17 -1.36
N THR A 358 2.20 -16.24 -2.67
CA THR A 358 3.55 -16.30 -3.25
C THR A 358 4.13 -14.93 -3.58
N TRP A 359 3.35 -14.05 -4.21
CA TRP A 359 3.84 -12.77 -4.75
C TRP A 359 3.05 -11.55 -4.27
N GLY A 360 1.92 -11.76 -3.62
CA GLY A 360 1.08 -10.68 -3.09
C GLY A 360 1.79 -9.66 -2.20
N TRP A 361 2.82 -10.10 -1.49
CA TRP A 361 3.60 -9.26 -0.59
C TRP A 361 4.36 -8.12 -1.29
N ARG A 362 4.67 -8.27 -2.59
CA ARG A 362 5.47 -7.30 -3.36
C ARG A 362 4.75 -5.97 -3.62
N VAL A 363 3.43 -5.99 -3.71
CA VAL A 363 2.62 -4.79 -4.03
C VAL A 363 1.94 -4.21 -2.78
N MET A 364 1.74 -5.04 -1.74
CA MET A 364 1.06 -4.63 -0.49
C MET A 364 1.73 -3.45 0.22
N GLU A 365 3.05 -3.36 0.18
CA GLU A 365 3.80 -2.29 0.85
C GLU A 365 3.66 -0.93 0.16
N THR A 366 3.30 -0.92 -1.13
CA THR A 366 3.25 0.28 -1.97
C THR A 366 1.96 1.10 -1.79
N ILE A 367 0.79 0.46 -1.64
CA ILE A 367 -0.51 1.16 -1.60
C ILE A 367 -0.78 1.82 -0.23
N GLY A 368 -0.22 1.28 0.85
CA GLY A 368 -0.61 1.62 2.23
C GLY A 368 -0.03 2.92 2.82
N SER A 369 1.08 3.43 2.28
CA SER A 369 1.82 4.56 2.88
C SER A 369 2.13 5.71 1.91
N LYS A 370 2.02 5.51 0.60
CA LYS A 370 2.54 6.45 -0.41
C LYS A 370 1.54 7.52 -0.89
N ILE A 371 0.23 7.31 -0.72
CA ILE A 371 -0.81 8.26 -1.18
C ILE A 371 -1.22 9.23 -0.07
N THR A 372 -1.39 8.70 1.15
CA THR A 372 -1.75 9.44 2.37
C THR A 372 -1.40 8.60 3.59
N ASP A 373 -1.18 9.23 4.74
CA ASP A 373 -0.98 8.51 6.01
C ASP A 373 -2.26 7.76 6.41
N ILE A 374 -2.21 6.42 6.39
CA ILE A 374 -3.34 5.56 6.74
C ILE A 374 -3.25 5.16 8.22
N THR A 375 -4.15 5.68 9.06
CA THR A 375 -4.42 5.17 10.41
C THR A 375 -5.53 4.11 10.38
N PRO A 376 -5.70 3.27 11.40
CA PRO A 376 -6.77 2.26 11.40
C PRO A 376 -8.18 2.81 11.18
N THR A 377 -8.50 3.96 11.78
CA THR A 377 -9.75 4.69 11.53
C THR A 377 -9.94 5.12 10.06
N ARG A 378 -8.87 5.60 9.42
CA ARG A 378 -8.85 5.97 8.00
C ARG A 378 -8.95 4.75 7.09
N GLY A 379 -8.19 3.70 7.41
CA GLY A 379 -8.17 2.44 6.68
C GLY A 379 -9.54 1.76 6.69
N PHE A 380 -10.19 1.68 7.85
CA PHE A 380 -11.57 1.20 7.97
C PHE A 380 -12.54 1.96 7.04
N ALA A 381 -12.48 3.30 7.04
CA ALA A 381 -13.36 4.11 6.21
C ALA A 381 -13.09 3.92 4.70
N ALA A 382 -11.81 3.83 4.31
CA ALA A 382 -11.40 3.57 2.93
C ALA A 382 -11.87 2.19 2.45
N GLU A 383 -11.62 1.14 3.24
CA GLU A 383 -12.02 -0.24 2.95
C GLU A 383 -13.54 -0.38 2.90
N PHE A 384 -14.27 0.25 3.83
CA PHE A 384 -15.74 0.24 3.82
C PHE A 384 -16.31 0.93 2.57
N GLY A 385 -15.80 2.12 2.21
CA GLY A 385 -16.22 2.84 1.01
C GLY A 385 -15.91 2.06 -0.27
N ALA A 386 -14.73 1.45 -0.33
CA ALA A 386 -14.30 0.66 -1.48
C ALA A 386 -15.13 -0.62 -1.64
N ALA A 387 -15.24 -1.44 -0.59
CA ALA A 387 -15.98 -2.69 -0.65
C ALA A 387 -17.47 -2.50 -0.94
N THR A 388 -18.09 -1.47 -0.34
CA THR A 388 -19.50 -1.14 -0.59
C THR A 388 -19.71 -0.75 -2.06
N THR A 389 -18.79 0.01 -2.63
CA THR A 389 -18.85 0.40 -4.05
C THR A 389 -18.65 -0.80 -4.96
N ILE A 390 -17.61 -1.62 -4.74
CA ILE A 390 -17.37 -2.85 -5.53
C ILE A 390 -18.60 -3.77 -5.47
N LEU A 391 -19.19 -3.95 -4.29
CA LEU A 391 -20.40 -4.74 -4.15
C LEU A 391 -21.55 -4.16 -4.97
N ALA A 392 -21.82 -2.85 -4.85
CA ALA A 392 -22.91 -2.20 -5.57
C ALA A 392 -22.80 -2.38 -7.10
N PHE A 393 -21.61 -2.23 -7.66
CA PHE A 393 -21.39 -2.43 -9.11
C PHE A 393 -21.50 -3.90 -9.54
N SER A 394 -21.18 -4.83 -8.65
CA SER A 394 -21.33 -6.27 -8.89
C SER A 394 -22.77 -6.80 -8.77
N MET A 395 -23.72 -5.97 -8.32
CA MET A 395 -25.13 -6.35 -8.18
C MET A 395 -25.83 -6.48 -9.53
N PRO A 396 -26.87 -7.32 -9.67
CA PRO A 396 -27.52 -7.59 -10.96
C PRO A 396 -28.07 -6.37 -11.71
N PHE A 397 -28.43 -5.29 -10.99
CA PHE A 397 -28.96 -4.08 -11.61
C PHE A 397 -27.90 -3.22 -12.34
N LEU A 398 -26.62 -3.36 -11.97
CA LEU A 398 -25.50 -2.75 -12.69
C LEU A 398 -24.73 -3.81 -13.48
N ALA A 399 -24.30 -4.88 -12.81
CA ALA A 399 -23.55 -6.00 -13.35
C ALA A 399 -22.35 -5.58 -14.23
N VAL A 400 -21.71 -4.46 -13.90
CA VAL A 400 -20.59 -3.88 -14.67
C VAL A 400 -19.28 -4.28 -14.01
N PRO A 401 -18.31 -4.86 -14.76
CA PRO A 401 -16.99 -5.14 -14.22
C PRO A 401 -16.27 -3.82 -13.88
N VAL A 402 -15.90 -3.67 -12.61
CA VAL A 402 -15.18 -2.49 -12.12
C VAL A 402 -13.72 -2.81 -11.82
N SER A 403 -12.91 -1.75 -11.73
CA SER A 403 -11.54 -1.82 -11.22
C SER A 403 -11.55 -1.67 -9.71
N THR A 404 -11.19 -2.75 -9.00
CA THR A 404 -11.06 -2.77 -7.54
C THR A 404 -9.92 -1.85 -7.09
N THR A 405 -8.78 -1.86 -7.80
CA THR A 405 -7.64 -0.94 -7.62
C THR A 405 -8.08 0.53 -7.63
N HIS A 406 -8.85 0.95 -8.65
CA HIS A 406 -9.30 2.34 -8.75
C HIS A 406 -10.22 2.69 -7.60
N THR A 407 -11.17 1.80 -7.31
CA THR A 407 -12.18 2.03 -6.28
C THR A 407 -11.55 2.25 -4.91
N LEU A 408 -10.54 1.45 -4.55
CA LEU A 408 -9.79 1.64 -3.32
C LEU A 408 -8.92 2.89 -3.34
N VAL A 409 -8.14 3.13 -4.40
CA VAL A 409 -7.31 4.34 -4.50
C VAL A 409 -8.17 5.60 -4.38
N GLY A 410 -9.34 5.62 -5.02
CA GLY A 410 -10.34 6.67 -4.87
C GLY A 410 -10.85 6.80 -3.43
N ALA A 411 -11.14 5.68 -2.76
CA ALA A 411 -11.51 5.66 -1.34
C ALA A 411 -10.41 6.22 -0.42
N VAL A 412 -9.16 5.83 -0.64
CA VAL A 412 -7.97 6.31 0.08
C VAL A 412 -7.79 7.82 -0.11
N VAL A 413 -7.89 8.31 -1.34
CA VAL A 413 -7.86 9.75 -1.65
C VAL A 413 -9.01 10.48 -0.95
N GLY A 414 -10.23 9.90 -0.96
CA GLY A 414 -11.39 10.45 -0.26
C GLY A 414 -11.17 10.62 1.24
N VAL A 415 -10.59 9.62 1.90
CA VAL A 415 -10.23 9.71 3.32
C VAL A 415 -9.13 10.74 3.58
N GLY A 416 -8.11 10.79 2.72
CA GLY A 416 -7.05 11.80 2.80
C GLY A 416 -7.61 13.22 2.69
N LEU A 417 -8.54 13.46 1.76
CA LEU A 417 -9.24 14.73 1.59
C LEU A 417 -10.07 15.13 2.82
N ALA A 418 -10.64 14.17 3.56
CA ALA A 418 -11.33 14.44 4.81
C ALA A 418 -10.39 14.90 5.95
N GLY A 419 -9.09 14.61 5.82
CA GLY A 419 -8.01 15.16 6.63
C GLY A 419 -7.49 16.53 6.16
N GLY A 420 -7.92 16.98 4.97
CA GLY A 420 -7.48 18.21 4.30
C GLY A 420 -6.69 17.92 3.01
N ALA A 421 -6.81 18.79 2.00
CA ALA A 421 -6.22 18.56 0.67
C ALA A 421 -4.68 18.41 0.67
N LYS A 422 -3.98 18.98 1.66
CA LYS A 422 -2.54 18.84 1.82
C LYS A 422 -2.10 17.44 2.30
N ALA A 423 -3.03 16.60 2.76
CA ALA A 423 -2.75 15.26 3.24
C ALA A 423 -2.72 14.20 2.12
N VAL A 424 -2.93 14.60 0.86
CA VAL A 424 -2.94 13.71 -0.31
C VAL A 424 -1.83 14.12 -1.29
N ASP A 425 -1.00 13.16 -1.67
CA ASP A 425 -0.03 13.37 -2.75
C ASP A 425 -0.68 13.11 -4.12
N PHE A 426 -1.12 14.19 -4.78
CA PHE A 426 -1.72 14.11 -6.12
C PHE A 426 -0.74 13.74 -7.23
N ARG A 427 0.57 13.90 -7.02
CA ARG A 427 1.59 13.48 -8.01
C ARG A 427 1.69 11.96 -8.04
N VAL A 428 1.75 11.33 -6.87
CA VAL A 428 1.72 9.86 -6.74
C VAL A 428 0.43 9.30 -7.32
N PHE A 429 -0.72 9.91 -6.99
CA PHE A 429 -2.00 9.54 -7.60
C PHE A 429 -1.97 9.63 -9.13
N GLY A 430 -1.44 10.73 -9.69
CA GLY A 430 -1.32 10.90 -11.15
C GLY A 430 -0.45 9.84 -11.82
N LYS A 431 0.66 9.42 -11.17
CA LYS A 431 1.53 8.34 -11.66
C LYS A 431 0.80 6.99 -11.67
N ILE A 432 0.05 6.69 -10.60
CA ILE A 432 -0.79 5.48 -10.53
C ILE A 432 -1.88 5.52 -11.62
N ALA A 433 -2.54 6.67 -11.81
CA ALA A 433 -3.54 6.82 -12.86
C ALA A 433 -2.96 6.61 -14.28
N ALA A 434 -1.72 7.03 -14.52
CA ALA A 434 -1.03 6.79 -15.78
C ALA A 434 -0.77 5.29 -16.04
N SER A 435 -0.43 4.50 -15.00
CA SER A 435 -0.23 3.05 -15.14
C SER A 435 -1.54 2.33 -15.52
N TRP A 436 -2.67 2.83 -15.04
CA TRP A 436 -4.00 2.32 -15.40
C TRP A 436 -4.30 2.53 -16.88
N VAL A 437 -4.05 3.75 -17.39
CA VAL A 437 -4.23 4.06 -18.81
C VAL A 437 -3.28 3.24 -19.69
N ALA A 438 -2.03 3.05 -19.26
CA ALA A 438 -1.05 2.24 -19.99
C ALA A 438 -1.40 0.74 -20.06
N SER A 439 -2.18 0.22 -19.10
CA SER A 439 -2.54 -1.19 -19.03
C SER A 439 -3.42 -1.65 -20.20
N LEU A 440 -4.30 -0.76 -20.71
CA LEU A 440 -5.18 -1.03 -21.85
C LEU A 440 -4.40 -1.30 -23.16
N PRO A 441 -3.58 -0.35 -23.67
CA PRO A 441 -2.85 -0.54 -24.91
C PRO A 441 -1.77 -1.62 -24.77
N ALA A 442 -1.15 -1.79 -23.61
CA ALA A 442 -0.16 -2.84 -23.41
C ALA A 442 -0.75 -4.25 -23.59
N ALA A 443 -1.89 -4.52 -22.95
CA ALA A 443 -2.56 -5.81 -23.08
C ALA A 443 -3.22 -6.00 -24.45
N ALA A 444 -3.81 -4.95 -25.03
CA ALA A 444 -4.37 -4.98 -26.38
C ALA A 444 -3.30 -5.29 -27.43
N PHE A 445 -2.14 -4.63 -27.35
CA PHE A 445 -1.04 -4.88 -28.26
C PHE A 445 -0.53 -6.32 -28.14
N GLY A 446 -0.32 -6.81 -26.92
CA GLY A 446 0.13 -8.18 -26.69
C GLY A 446 -0.85 -9.22 -27.23
N SER A 447 -2.17 -9.01 -27.05
CA SER A 447 -3.19 -9.94 -27.53
C SER A 447 -3.29 -9.95 -29.06
N VAL A 448 -3.20 -8.77 -29.70
CA VAL A 448 -3.14 -8.62 -31.15
C VAL A 448 -1.92 -9.34 -31.73
N VAL A 449 -0.74 -9.13 -31.16
CA VAL A 449 0.50 -9.78 -31.62
C VAL A 449 0.37 -11.30 -31.55
N LEU A 450 -0.09 -11.84 -30.41
CA LEU A 450 -0.27 -13.29 -30.25
C LEU A 450 -1.29 -13.86 -31.23
N LEU A 451 -2.42 -13.18 -31.43
CA LEU A 451 -3.47 -13.62 -32.34
C LEU A 451 -3.01 -13.59 -33.79
N VAL A 452 -2.41 -12.49 -34.25
CA VAL A 452 -1.92 -12.35 -35.63
C VAL A 452 -0.81 -13.35 -35.93
N LEU A 453 0.15 -13.52 -35.02
CA LEU A 453 1.23 -14.51 -35.19
C LEU A 453 0.72 -15.95 -35.19
N SER A 454 -0.40 -16.23 -34.51
CA SER A 454 -0.99 -17.57 -34.54
C SER A 454 -1.57 -17.94 -35.91
N GLY A 455 -1.92 -16.96 -36.73
CA GLY A 455 -2.55 -17.18 -38.04
C GLY A 455 -3.88 -17.95 -37.97
N GLY A 456 -4.52 -18.02 -36.81
CA GLY A 456 -5.72 -18.83 -36.58
C GLY A 456 -5.45 -20.32 -36.36
N ASP A 457 -4.19 -20.75 -36.31
CA ASP A 457 -3.80 -22.14 -36.12
C ASP A 457 -3.55 -22.49 -34.63
N PHE A 458 -4.06 -23.66 -34.21
CA PHE A 458 -4.02 -24.09 -32.81
C PHE A 458 -2.63 -24.48 -32.37
N LEU A 459 -1.88 -25.17 -33.23
CA LEU A 459 -0.53 -25.62 -32.90
C LEU A 459 0.41 -24.43 -32.75
N THR A 460 0.28 -23.46 -33.66
CA THR A 460 1.04 -22.21 -33.63
C THR A 460 0.72 -21.41 -32.37
N MET A 461 -0.56 -21.30 -31.97
CA MET A 461 -0.94 -20.67 -30.70
C MET A 461 -0.31 -21.38 -29.49
N VAL A 462 -0.34 -22.71 -29.45
CA VAL A 462 0.31 -23.50 -28.39
C VAL A 462 1.80 -23.17 -28.29
N VAL A 463 2.50 -23.13 -29.43
CA VAL A 463 3.92 -22.80 -29.48
C VAL A 463 4.17 -21.37 -28.99
N LEU A 464 3.41 -20.39 -29.46
CA LEU A 464 3.56 -18.98 -29.06
C LEU A 464 3.33 -18.78 -27.57
N VAL A 465 2.26 -19.36 -27.01
CA VAL A 465 1.98 -19.27 -25.57
C VAL A 465 3.07 -19.95 -24.75
N THR A 466 3.55 -21.12 -25.20
CA THR A 466 4.66 -21.83 -24.53
C THR A 466 5.94 -20.99 -24.56
N LEU A 467 6.26 -20.38 -25.69
CA LEU A 467 7.40 -19.47 -25.82
C LEU A 467 7.24 -18.24 -24.92
N ALA A 468 6.04 -17.69 -24.81
CA ALA A 468 5.75 -16.58 -23.91
C ALA A 468 5.96 -16.98 -22.44
N PHE A 469 5.51 -18.18 -22.01
CA PHE A 469 5.80 -18.71 -20.67
C PHE A 469 7.31 -18.86 -20.42
N VAL A 470 8.04 -19.45 -21.37
CA VAL A 470 9.50 -19.60 -21.28
C VAL A 470 10.18 -18.23 -21.23
N GLY A 471 9.73 -17.27 -22.04
CA GLY A 471 10.23 -15.91 -22.06
C GLY A 471 10.05 -15.22 -20.70
N VAL A 472 8.84 -15.26 -20.14
CA VAL A 472 8.58 -14.73 -18.80
C VAL A 472 9.44 -15.42 -17.75
N ALA A 473 9.48 -16.76 -17.73
CA ALA A 473 10.29 -17.52 -16.76
C ALA A 473 11.79 -17.19 -16.88
N THR A 474 12.30 -17.00 -18.10
CA THR A 474 13.69 -16.64 -18.36
C THR A 474 13.99 -15.23 -17.87
N VAL A 475 13.11 -14.26 -18.15
CA VAL A 475 13.24 -12.89 -17.64
C VAL A 475 13.20 -12.90 -16.12
N MET A 476 12.25 -13.61 -15.52
CA MET A 476 12.11 -13.74 -14.06
C MET A 476 13.35 -14.36 -13.41
N TRP A 477 13.95 -15.38 -14.03
CA TRP A 477 15.18 -15.98 -13.54
C TRP A 477 16.35 -15.00 -13.69
N ARG A 478 16.60 -14.47 -14.89
CA ARG A 478 17.75 -13.59 -15.15
C ARG A 478 17.75 -12.33 -14.32
N THR A 479 16.58 -11.84 -13.93
CA THR A 479 16.44 -10.62 -13.15
C THR A 479 16.23 -10.89 -11.66
N LYS A 480 16.31 -12.13 -11.18
CA LYS A 480 15.97 -12.50 -9.78
C LYS A 480 16.63 -11.62 -8.71
N ASP A 481 17.87 -11.18 -8.95
CA ASP A 481 18.64 -10.37 -7.99
C ASP A 481 18.57 -8.85 -8.26
N ASN A 482 17.93 -8.41 -9.36
CA ASN A 482 17.67 -7.01 -9.73
C ASN A 482 16.19 -6.69 -9.57
N GLU A 483 15.74 -6.56 -8.31
CA GLU A 483 14.42 -6.01 -8.01
C GLU A 483 14.47 -4.50 -8.06
N ILE A 484 14.21 -3.94 -9.24
CA ILE A 484 14.03 -2.50 -9.41
C ILE A 484 12.60 -2.19 -8.96
N HIS A 485 12.45 -1.64 -7.76
CA HIS A 485 11.26 -0.89 -7.42
C HIS A 485 11.32 0.36 -8.31
N VAL A 486 10.52 0.38 -9.38
CA VAL A 486 10.56 1.45 -10.39
C VAL A 486 10.23 2.82 -9.78
N GLU A 487 9.71 2.81 -8.56
CA GLU A 487 9.46 3.99 -7.74
C GLU A 487 10.74 4.63 -7.18
N GLU A 488 11.81 3.89 -6.88
CA GLU A 488 13.11 4.50 -6.51
C GLU A 488 13.72 5.19 -7.73
N ALA A 489 13.70 4.53 -8.89
CA ALA A 489 14.15 5.11 -10.15
C ALA A 489 13.27 6.30 -10.63
N LEU A 490 11.97 6.29 -10.34
CA LEU A 490 11.04 7.40 -10.65
C LEU A 490 10.98 8.47 -9.54
N ALA A 491 11.53 8.21 -8.36
CA ALA A 491 11.78 9.21 -7.31
C ALA A 491 13.04 10.02 -7.67
N ASP A 492 14.10 9.34 -8.13
CA ASP A 492 15.35 9.99 -8.57
C ASP A 492 15.20 10.86 -9.82
N ILE A 493 14.25 10.54 -10.70
CA ILE A 493 13.98 11.34 -11.92
C ILE A 493 13.07 12.55 -11.63
N GLY A 494 12.55 12.69 -10.40
CA GLY A 494 11.42 13.57 -10.07
C GLY A 494 11.64 14.56 -8.92
N GLY A 495 12.82 15.20 -8.82
CA GLY A 495 13.08 16.48 -8.15
C GLY A 495 12.54 16.71 -6.72
N ASP A 496 13.47 16.74 -5.75
CA ASP A 496 13.55 17.54 -4.51
C ASP A 496 12.27 18.13 -3.88
N GLY A 497 11.19 17.35 -3.79
CA GLY A 497 9.92 17.89 -3.31
C GLY A 497 8.97 16.87 -2.73
N ALA A 498 9.48 15.90 -1.97
CA ALA A 498 8.64 15.15 -1.05
C ALA A 498 8.02 16.13 -0.04
N ALA A 499 6.76 15.93 0.34
CA ALA A 499 6.19 16.63 1.50
C ALA A 499 6.94 16.14 2.75
N VAL A 500 7.98 16.88 3.15
CA VAL A 500 8.87 16.48 4.23
C VAL A 500 8.06 16.40 5.52
N THR A 501 7.90 15.18 6.04
CA THR A 501 7.20 14.99 7.32
C THR A 501 8.01 15.64 8.43
N PRO A 502 7.41 16.15 9.51
CA PRO A 502 8.20 16.79 10.58
C PRO A 502 9.18 15.85 11.29
N LEU A 503 8.95 14.54 11.21
CA LEU A 503 9.93 13.54 11.66
C LEU A 503 11.13 13.44 10.69
N GLU A 504 10.88 13.60 9.39
CA GLU A 504 11.94 13.67 8.39
C GLU A 504 12.72 14.98 8.47
N ILE A 505 12.05 16.13 8.69
CA ILE A 505 12.74 17.41 8.97
C ILE A 505 13.59 17.31 10.25
N PHE A 506 13.11 16.62 11.29
CA PHE A 506 13.89 16.37 12.52
C PHE A 506 15.16 15.54 12.25
N ARG A 507 15.06 14.53 11.37
CA ARG A 507 16.23 13.75 10.92
C ARG A 507 17.17 14.59 10.07
N GLU A 508 16.66 15.36 9.12
CA GLU A 508 17.46 16.28 8.29
C GLU A 508 18.20 17.30 9.15
N HIS A 509 17.55 17.83 10.20
CA HIS A 509 18.19 18.66 11.20
C HIS A 509 19.32 17.92 11.93
N ALA A 510 19.20 16.63 12.24
CA ALA A 510 20.25 15.86 12.89
C ALA A 510 21.46 15.63 11.98
N THR A 511 21.22 15.38 10.69
CA THR A 511 22.28 15.30 9.69
C THR A 511 22.98 16.65 9.48
N ALA A 512 22.23 17.75 9.49
CA ALA A 512 22.80 19.11 9.44
C ALA A 512 23.69 19.39 10.67
N VAL A 513 23.21 19.08 11.88
CA VAL A 513 23.99 19.18 13.12
C VAL A 513 25.26 18.35 13.06
N THR A 514 25.20 17.13 12.52
CA THR A 514 26.38 16.26 12.33
C THR A 514 27.39 16.90 11.36
N THR A 515 26.88 17.53 10.30
CA THR A 515 27.72 18.28 9.34
C THR A 515 28.43 19.46 10.02
N THR A 516 27.74 20.20 10.90
CA THR A 516 28.36 21.28 11.69
C THR A 516 29.49 20.75 12.58
N VAL A 517 29.30 19.60 13.22
CA VAL A 517 30.37 18.96 14.01
C VAL A 517 31.53 18.53 13.12
N ASP A 518 31.27 17.93 11.95
CA ASP A 518 32.33 17.50 11.05
C ASP A 518 33.19 18.68 10.56
N CYS A 519 32.57 19.84 10.26
CA CYS A 519 33.29 21.07 9.94
C CYS A 519 34.11 21.60 11.13
N MET A 520 33.56 21.52 12.35
CA MET A 520 34.29 21.88 13.57
C MET A 520 35.52 20.99 13.78
N LEU A 521 35.39 19.68 13.55
CA LEU A 521 36.49 18.73 13.69
C LEU A 521 37.59 18.98 12.64
N GLU A 522 37.22 19.36 11.41
CA GLU A 522 38.17 19.81 10.40
C GLU A 522 38.92 21.09 10.86
N ALA A 523 38.22 22.03 11.49
CA ALA A 523 38.87 23.22 12.07
C ALA A 523 39.84 22.84 13.21
N VAL A 524 39.50 21.85 14.05
CA VAL A 524 40.39 21.33 15.09
C VAL A 524 41.66 20.73 14.46
N ASP A 525 41.51 19.88 13.44
CA ASP A 525 42.65 19.26 12.75
C ASP A 525 43.59 20.32 12.14
N LEU A 526 43.03 21.32 11.46
CA LEU A 526 43.80 22.44 10.88
C LEU A 526 44.48 23.30 11.95
N ALA A 527 43.82 23.52 13.09
CA ALA A 527 44.41 24.27 14.20
C ALA A 527 45.59 23.53 14.84
N ILE A 528 45.56 22.20 14.88
CA ILE A 528 46.65 21.36 15.38
C ILE A 528 47.86 21.41 14.44
N GLU A 529 47.60 21.42 13.13
CA GLU A 529 48.63 21.53 12.09
C GLU A 529 49.19 22.95 11.95
N GLY A 530 48.48 23.96 12.44
CA GLY A 530 48.82 25.37 12.25
C GLY A 530 48.62 25.85 10.81
N ASP A 531 47.64 25.27 10.10
CA ASP A 531 47.37 25.57 8.69
C ASP A 531 46.65 26.93 8.52
N GLU A 532 47.01 27.69 7.48
CA GLU A 532 46.43 29.00 7.16
C GLU A 532 44.94 28.93 6.80
N LYS A 533 44.41 27.74 6.49
CA LYS A 533 42.99 27.52 6.15
C LYS A 533 42.06 27.43 7.36
N LEU A 534 42.58 27.52 8.59
CA LEU A 534 41.75 27.49 9.80
C LEU A 534 40.57 28.47 9.73
N ASP A 535 40.81 29.71 9.29
CA ASP A 535 39.77 30.73 9.15
C ASP A 535 38.66 30.36 8.16
N GLU A 536 38.98 29.55 7.14
CA GLU A 536 37.99 29.05 6.17
C GLU A 536 37.14 27.94 6.80
N ALA A 537 37.74 27.03 7.55
CA ALA A 537 37.03 25.95 8.25
C ALA A 537 36.13 26.47 9.39
N VAL A 538 36.56 27.52 10.11
CA VAL A 538 35.71 28.19 11.12
C VAL A 538 34.48 28.82 10.47
N LYS A 539 34.64 29.50 9.32
CA LYS A 539 33.51 30.03 8.56
C LYS A 539 32.58 28.93 8.05
N ALA A 540 33.13 27.84 7.53
CA ALA A 540 32.35 26.69 7.06
C ALA A 540 31.50 26.09 8.20
N THR A 541 32.05 26.04 9.41
CA THR A 541 31.31 25.59 10.61
C THR A 541 30.11 26.49 10.91
N SER A 542 30.30 27.82 10.91
CA SER A 542 29.22 28.77 11.15
C SER A 542 28.16 28.75 10.03
N GLU A 543 28.56 28.59 8.77
CA GLU A 543 27.62 28.40 7.65
C GLU A 543 26.79 27.11 7.79
N ALA A 544 27.40 26.04 8.29
CA ALA A 544 26.72 24.77 8.55
C ALA A 544 25.72 24.87 9.73
N GLU A 545 26.11 25.55 10.83
CA GLU A 545 25.22 25.88 11.95
C GLU A 545 23.99 26.66 11.45
N HIS A 546 24.20 27.71 10.66
CA HIS A 546 23.12 28.56 10.18
C HIS A 546 22.09 27.76 9.34
N LYS A 547 22.57 26.75 8.59
CA LYS A 547 21.71 25.82 7.85
C LYS A 547 20.92 24.90 8.78
N ALA A 548 21.53 24.40 9.86
CA ALA A 548 20.82 23.65 10.90
C ALA A 548 19.72 24.53 11.55
N ASP A 549 20.01 25.80 11.79
CA ASP A 549 19.08 26.77 12.38
C ASP A 549 17.85 27.05 11.51
N GLN A 550 18.03 27.13 10.20
CA GLN A 550 16.93 27.22 9.25
C GLN A 550 16.02 25.99 9.29
N LEU A 551 16.60 24.79 9.40
CA LEU A 551 15.84 23.54 9.51
C LEU A 551 15.10 23.47 10.86
N LYS A 552 15.72 23.91 11.96
CA LYS A 552 15.07 24.06 13.26
C LYS A 552 13.86 24.99 13.21
N ALA A 553 14.00 26.16 12.57
CA ALA A 553 12.90 27.12 12.42
C ALA A 553 11.74 26.50 11.63
N THR A 554 12.05 25.88 10.49
CA THR A 554 11.09 25.16 9.64
C THR A 554 10.36 24.06 10.42
N LEU A 555 11.10 23.29 11.22
CA LEU A 555 10.53 22.23 12.05
C LEU A 555 9.60 22.78 13.14
N ARG A 556 9.98 23.87 13.82
CA ARG A 556 9.14 24.51 14.84
C ARG A 556 7.82 25.02 14.25
N GLU A 557 7.88 25.61 13.06
CA GLU A 557 6.67 26.03 12.32
C GLU A 557 5.79 24.83 11.97
N ALA A 558 6.38 23.75 11.45
CA ALA A 558 5.64 22.55 11.10
C ALA A 558 4.93 21.93 12.33
N LEU A 559 5.55 22.00 13.51
CA LEU A 559 4.98 21.51 14.77
C LEU A 559 3.87 22.38 15.38
N SER A 560 3.78 23.64 14.97
CA SER A 560 2.70 24.56 15.39
C SER A 560 1.35 24.26 14.73
N THR A 561 1.34 23.39 13.71
CA THR A 561 0.12 23.03 12.98
C THR A 561 -0.57 21.82 13.64
N PRO A 562 -1.88 21.90 14.00
CA PRO A 562 -2.59 20.85 14.75
C PRO A 562 -2.67 19.46 14.08
N SER A 563 -2.27 19.34 12.82
CA SER A 563 -2.40 18.14 12.00
C SER A 563 -1.19 17.20 12.05
N VAL A 564 -0.12 17.54 12.77
CA VAL A 564 1.16 16.80 12.71
C VAL A 564 1.35 15.89 13.93
N ARG A 565 1.16 14.59 13.73
CA ARG A 565 1.49 13.56 14.71
C ARG A 565 3.00 13.25 14.66
N LEU A 566 3.70 13.68 15.71
CA LEU A 566 4.95 13.09 16.15
C LEU A 566 4.62 12.24 17.38
N ILE A 567 5.41 11.21 17.67
CA ILE A 567 5.25 10.21 18.74
C ILE A 567 5.18 10.84 20.16
N ALA A 568 5.48 12.13 20.26
CA ALA A 568 5.67 12.89 21.48
C ALA A 568 4.61 14.00 21.64
N SER A 569 4.37 14.45 22.88
CA SER A 569 3.60 15.67 23.14
C SER A 569 4.34 16.90 22.60
N THR A 570 3.65 18.01 22.34
CA THR A 570 4.28 19.24 21.80
C THR A 570 5.46 19.72 22.65
N GLU A 571 5.35 19.60 23.98
CA GLU A 571 6.42 19.95 24.91
C GLU A 571 7.65 19.04 24.74
N GLU A 572 7.44 17.72 24.66
CA GLU A 572 8.52 16.76 24.42
C GLU A 572 9.18 16.97 23.04
N LYS A 573 8.40 17.30 22.00
CA LYS A 573 8.94 17.61 20.66
C LYS A 573 9.85 18.83 20.71
N LEU A 574 9.39 19.92 21.33
CA LEU A 574 10.20 21.13 21.48
C LEU A 574 11.45 20.86 22.33
N HIS A 575 11.32 20.05 23.38
CA HIS A 575 12.44 19.64 24.20
C HIS A 575 13.52 18.91 23.38
N MET A 576 13.13 17.90 22.59
CA MET A 576 14.05 17.15 21.72
C MET A 576 14.77 18.05 20.72
N ILE A 577 14.03 18.95 20.05
CA ILE A 577 14.59 19.88 19.08
C ILE A 577 15.64 20.77 19.74
N THR A 578 15.30 21.36 20.88
CA THR A 578 16.23 22.21 21.63
C THR A 578 17.46 21.43 22.10
N ARG A 579 17.34 20.14 22.44
CA ARG A 579 18.52 19.34 22.81
C ARG A 579 19.43 19.05 21.62
N GLN A 580 18.86 18.70 20.47
CA GLN A 580 19.61 18.44 19.25
C GLN A 580 20.36 19.68 18.75
N ASP A 581 19.70 20.84 18.81
CA ASP A 581 20.24 22.16 18.45
C ASP A 581 21.53 22.50 19.22
N ARG A 582 21.56 22.20 20.53
CA ARG A 582 22.73 22.48 21.38
C ARG A 582 24.02 21.83 20.91
N ILE A 583 23.93 20.71 20.18
CA ILE A 583 25.11 20.03 19.64
C ILE A 583 25.80 20.94 18.60
N ALA A 584 25.02 21.53 17.70
CA ALA A 584 25.53 22.47 16.69
C ALA A 584 26.02 23.78 17.32
N ASP A 585 25.26 24.35 18.27
CA ASP A 585 25.68 25.54 19.02
C ASP A 585 27.08 25.34 19.64
N TYR A 586 27.31 24.21 20.32
CA TYR A 586 28.59 23.95 20.96
C TYR A 586 29.71 23.70 19.96
N ALA A 587 29.42 23.06 18.82
CA ALA A 587 30.40 22.87 17.75
C ALA A 587 30.85 24.21 17.14
N GLU A 588 29.92 25.14 16.89
CA GLU A 588 30.27 26.49 16.43
C GLU A 588 31.15 27.21 17.47
N ASN A 589 30.79 27.14 18.76
CA ASN A 589 31.59 27.74 19.84
C ASN A 589 33.02 27.19 19.92
N VAL A 590 33.24 25.90 19.61
CA VAL A 590 34.60 25.32 19.53
C VAL A 590 35.37 25.96 18.39
N ALA A 591 34.77 26.00 17.19
CA ALA A 591 35.40 26.57 16.00
C ALA A 591 35.74 28.06 16.18
N GLU A 592 34.82 28.85 16.74
CA GLU A 592 35.09 30.27 17.07
C GLU A 592 36.27 30.40 18.02
N GLN A 593 36.36 29.55 19.05
CA GLN A 593 37.45 29.61 20.01
C GLN A 593 38.80 29.36 19.36
N LEU A 594 38.91 28.41 18.42
CA LEU A 594 40.15 28.15 17.69
C LEU A 594 40.67 29.40 16.95
N SER A 595 39.80 30.32 16.55
CA SER A 595 40.20 31.57 15.88
C SER A 595 40.78 32.63 16.83
N PHE A 596 40.60 32.49 18.15
CA PHE A 596 41.00 33.54 19.11
C PHE A 596 42.49 33.56 19.39
N ARG A 597 43.14 32.38 19.41
CA ARG A 597 44.56 32.24 19.74
C ARG A 597 45.10 30.91 19.22
N PRO A 598 46.39 30.83 18.86
CA PRO A 598 47.04 29.55 18.64
C PRO A 598 46.94 28.60 19.83
N LEU A 599 46.86 27.30 19.54
CA LEU A 599 46.85 26.22 20.52
C LEU A 599 48.21 26.11 21.25
N PHE A 600 48.19 25.43 22.40
CA PHE A 600 49.41 25.11 23.15
C PHE A 600 50.35 24.24 22.32
N ASP A 601 51.60 24.69 22.14
CA ASP A 601 52.58 24.03 21.28
C ASP A 601 53.29 22.89 22.02
N ASP A 602 52.54 21.83 22.29
CA ASP A 602 53.03 20.58 22.86
C ASP A 602 52.45 19.39 22.09
N GLU A 603 53.33 18.49 21.64
CA GLU A 603 52.94 17.35 20.78
C GLU A 603 51.96 16.41 21.48
N THR A 604 52.18 16.11 22.76
CA THR A 604 51.28 15.24 23.52
C THR A 604 49.93 15.89 23.77
N ALA A 605 49.89 17.21 23.99
CA ALA A 605 48.65 17.96 24.14
C ALA A 605 47.84 17.99 22.83
N LYS A 606 48.51 18.16 21.68
CA LYS A 606 47.91 18.06 20.34
C LYS A 606 47.38 16.66 20.05
N GLU A 607 48.14 15.60 20.37
CA GLU A 607 47.69 14.21 20.22
C GLU A 607 46.44 13.92 21.07
N ASN A 608 46.41 14.40 22.33
CA ASN A 608 45.23 14.26 23.19
C ASN A 608 44.01 15.04 22.64
N LEU A 609 44.23 16.18 21.98
CA LEU A 609 43.16 16.94 21.33
C LEU A 609 42.60 16.19 20.10
N GLN A 610 43.45 15.51 19.32
CA GLN A 610 43.01 14.61 18.24
C GLN A 610 42.24 13.40 18.78
N GLU A 611 42.68 12.83 19.90
CA GLU A 611 41.96 11.73 20.59
C GLU A 611 40.55 12.20 21.00
N MET A 612 40.44 13.43 21.54
CA MET A 612 39.14 14.04 21.88
C MET A 612 38.27 14.27 20.65
N ALA A 613 38.84 14.74 19.54
CA ALA A 613 38.14 14.95 18.27
C ALA A 613 37.51 13.64 17.76
N GLN A 614 38.23 12.53 17.85
CA GLN A 614 37.73 11.21 17.46
C GLN A 614 36.59 10.73 18.36
N ALA A 615 36.70 10.95 19.67
CA ALA A 615 35.65 10.60 20.63
C ALA A 615 34.35 11.39 20.38
N VAL A 616 34.46 12.70 20.13
CA VAL A 616 33.31 13.54 19.77
C VAL A 616 32.66 13.07 18.46
N ARG A 617 33.46 12.75 17.44
CA ARG A 617 32.96 12.21 16.16
C ARG A 617 32.16 10.93 16.37
N ALA A 618 32.68 10.00 17.18
CA ALA A 618 32.01 8.74 17.47
C ALA A 618 30.67 8.97 18.21
N CYS A 619 30.65 9.88 19.19
CA CYS A 619 29.45 10.22 19.95
C CYS A 619 28.35 10.83 19.07
N VAL A 620 28.69 11.80 18.23
CA VAL A 620 27.74 12.46 17.32
C VAL A 620 27.23 11.50 16.24
N GLY A 621 28.11 10.65 15.69
CA GLY A 621 27.70 9.60 14.75
C GLY A 621 26.70 8.61 15.36
N ALA A 622 26.96 8.16 16.60
CA ALA A 622 26.01 7.30 17.33
C ALA A 622 24.69 8.02 17.64
N TYR A 623 24.71 9.33 17.91
CA TYR A 623 23.50 10.13 18.07
C TYR A 623 22.70 10.22 16.75
N GLU A 624 23.35 10.46 15.61
CA GLU A 624 22.68 10.49 14.31
C GLU A 624 22.02 9.13 13.99
N GLU A 625 22.72 8.02 14.25
CA GLU A 625 22.17 6.66 14.17
C GLU A 625 20.94 6.50 15.05
N THR A 626 20.97 7.04 16.27
CA THR A 626 19.83 7.02 17.22
C THR A 626 18.62 7.77 16.66
N VAL A 627 18.82 8.94 16.04
CA VAL A 627 17.73 9.72 15.40
C VAL A 627 17.13 8.96 14.22
N ARG A 628 17.96 8.30 13.39
CA ARG A 628 17.49 7.45 12.29
C ARG A 628 16.65 6.27 12.83
N ALA A 629 17.14 5.59 13.87
CA ALA A 629 16.39 4.51 14.51
C ALA A 629 15.08 5.01 15.14
N LEU A 630 15.06 6.22 15.71
CA LEU A 630 13.84 6.84 16.25
C LEU A 630 12.82 7.13 15.15
N ARG A 631 13.27 7.59 13.97
CA ARG A 631 12.41 7.75 12.80
C ARG A 631 11.81 6.40 12.41
N ASP A 632 12.65 5.37 12.27
CA ASP A 632 12.22 4.04 11.86
C ASP A 632 11.30 3.39 12.92
N TYR A 633 11.50 3.68 14.20
CA TYR A 633 10.57 3.33 15.28
C TYR A 633 9.18 3.99 15.10
N GLY A 634 9.14 5.28 14.74
CA GLY A 634 7.91 5.98 14.37
C GLY A 634 7.24 5.41 13.12
N LEU A 635 8.05 5.13 12.10
CA LEU A 635 7.64 4.50 10.84
C LEU A 635 7.48 2.97 10.94
N SER A 636 7.61 2.37 12.12
CA SER A 636 7.28 0.96 12.36
C SER A 636 6.12 0.79 13.34
N GLY A 637 5.63 1.86 13.96
CA GLY A 637 4.33 1.89 14.63
C GLY A 637 4.39 1.47 16.05
N GLU A 638 5.48 1.81 16.70
CA GLU A 638 5.53 1.66 18.14
C GLU A 638 6.22 0.35 18.53
N THR A 639 6.90 -0.36 17.60
CA THR A 639 7.20 -1.79 17.84
C THR A 639 8.17 -2.00 18.99
N ARG A 640 7.98 -3.09 19.76
CA ARG A 640 8.89 -3.46 20.85
C ARG A 640 10.33 -3.65 20.37
N LYS A 641 10.53 -4.16 19.15
CA LYS A 641 11.86 -4.31 18.56
C LYS A 641 12.49 -2.94 18.30
N GLY A 642 11.78 -2.05 17.59
CA GLY A 642 12.28 -0.70 17.33
C GLY A 642 12.54 0.10 18.60
N ALA A 643 11.72 -0.06 19.65
CA ALA A 643 11.98 0.54 20.96
C ALA A 643 13.28 0.03 21.59
N ASN A 644 13.57 -1.27 21.46
CA ASN A 644 14.81 -1.85 21.96
C ASN A 644 16.03 -1.39 21.16
N ASP A 645 15.91 -1.33 19.83
CA ASP A 645 16.98 -0.86 18.95
C ASP A 645 17.36 0.59 19.29
N VAL A 646 16.37 1.46 19.50
CA VAL A 646 16.61 2.85 19.95
C VAL A 646 17.23 2.89 21.35
N ARG A 647 16.78 2.06 22.31
CA ARG A 647 17.39 2.00 23.66
C ARG A 647 18.85 1.58 23.63
N GLU A 648 19.19 0.61 22.78
CA GLU A 648 20.56 0.13 22.63
C GLU A 648 21.47 1.23 22.07
N LEU A 649 20.98 2.00 21.11
CA LEU A 649 21.69 3.15 20.56
C LEU A 649 21.81 4.31 21.57
N ILE A 650 20.78 4.63 22.35
CA ILE A 650 20.88 5.60 23.45
C ILE A 650 21.97 5.15 24.43
N ARG A 651 22.00 3.87 24.80
CA ARG A 651 23.04 3.33 25.68
C ARG A 651 24.43 3.46 25.06
N LYS A 652 24.57 3.24 23.75
CA LYS A 652 25.82 3.41 23.01
C LYS A 652 26.30 4.86 23.08
N VAL A 653 25.42 5.84 22.87
CA VAL A 653 25.75 7.27 23.01
C VAL A 653 26.27 7.57 24.42
N ASN A 654 25.59 7.11 25.47
CA ASN A 654 26.02 7.36 26.85
C ASN A 654 27.37 6.70 27.19
N LEU A 655 27.71 5.57 26.57
CA LEU A 655 29.02 4.93 26.75
C LEU A 655 30.14 5.72 26.04
N LEU A 656 29.86 6.26 24.86
CA LEU A 656 30.83 7.05 24.10
C LEU A 656 31.06 8.44 24.72
N GLU A 657 30.01 9.06 25.27
CA GLU A 657 30.17 10.29 26.04
C GLU A 657 31.02 10.08 27.28
N HIS A 658 30.82 8.98 28.02
CA HIS A 658 31.69 8.64 29.14
C HIS A 658 33.17 8.39 28.74
N GLU A 659 33.41 7.87 27.54
CA GLU A 659 34.76 7.73 27.00
C GLU A 659 35.38 9.10 26.69
N ALA A 660 34.59 10.03 26.14
CA ALA A 660 35.02 11.42 25.91
C ALA A 660 35.38 12.16 27.21
N ASP A 661 34.59 11.99 28.28
CA ASP A 661 34.91 12.53 29.63
C ASP A 661 36.30 12.10 30.12
N LEU A 662 36.65 10.81 29.94
CA LEU A 662 37.93 10.27 30.38
C LEU A 662 39.10 10.84 29.58
N ILE A 663 38.89 11.05 28.28
CA ILE A 663 39.87 11.66 27.37
C ILE A 663 40.07 13.14 27.73
N GLU A 664 38.99 13.89 27.96
CA GLU A 664 39.07 15.29 28.40
C GLU A 664 39.86 15.41 29.70
N ALA A 665 39.56 14.59 30.71
CA ALA A 665 40.22 14.66 32.00
C ALA A 665 41.73 14.38 31.90
N LYS A 666 42.11 13.39 31.07
CA LYS A 666 43.51 13.06 30.77
C LYS A 666 44.20 14.21 30.03
N ALA A 667 43.56 14.76 29.00
CA ALA A 667 44.08 15.85 28.19
C ALA A 667 44.28 17.13 29.03
N ALA A 668 43.28 17.49 29.83
CA ALA A 668 43.32 18.62 30.74
C ALA A 668 44.45 18.48 31.77
N ALA A 669 44.60 17.30 32.39
CA ALA A 669 45.68 17.05 33.35
C ALA A 669 47.07 17.28 32.75
N HIS A 670 47.28 16.87 31.50
CA HIS A 670 48.53 17.10 30.77
C HIS A 670 48.77 18.58 30.51
N VAL A 671 47.77 19.27 29.94
CA VAL A 671 47.83 20.71 29.62
C VAL A 671 48.15 21.56 30.85
N PHE A 672 47.57 21.25 32.02
CA PHE A 672 47.86 21.97 33.26
C PHE A 672 49.20 21.61 33.90
N SER A 673 49.74 20.42 33.63
CA SER A 673 51.03 19.98 34.19
C SER A 673 52.21 20.56 33.43
N GLU A 674 52.12 20.58 32.09
CA GLU A 674 53.21 21.01 31.20
C GLU A 674 53.05 22.46 30.71
N GLY A 675 51.88 23.08 30.88
CA GLY A 675 51.56 24.43 30.42
C GLY A 675 52.18 25.59 31.21
N GLY A 676 53.14 25.33 32.10
CA GLY A 676 53.70 26.35 32.99
C GLY A 676 54.44 27.48 32.27
N ASP A 677 55.07 27.18 31.13
CA ASP A 677 55.87 28.12 30.35
C ASP A 677 55.03 28.95 29.35
N ASP A 678 53.84 28.48 28.96
CA ASP A 678 52.84 29.24 28.19
C ASP A 678 51.42 29.07 28.78
N PRO A 679 51.14 29.71 29.93
CA PRO A 679 49.90 29.50 30.67
C PRO A 679 48.66 29.99 29.91
N LEU A 680 48.81 30.94 28.98
CA LEU A 680 47.68 31.44 28.19
C LEU A 680 47.30 30.47 27.08
N ALA A 681 48.28 29.90 26.37
CA ALA A 681 47.99 28.88 25.36
C ALA A 681 47.47 27.59 26.01
N ALA A 682 48.01 27.20 27.17
CA ALA A 682 47.52 26.05 27.93
C ALA A 682 46.05 26.22 28.37
N VAL A 683 45.69 27.35 28.98
CA VAL A 683 44.30 27.65 29.36
C VAL A 683 43.40 27.72 28.13
N HIS A 684 43.89 28.23 27.00
CA HIS A 684 43.14 28.27 25.76
C HIS A 684 42.82 26.86 25.24
N MET A 685 43.82 25.97 25.15
CA MET A 685 43.63 24.59 24.73
C MET A 685 42.71 23.83 25.68
N TYR A 686 42.84 24.01 26.99
CA TYR A 686 41.91 23.44 27.96
C TYR A 686 40.47 23.91 27.70
N ARG A 687 40.26 25.17 27.36
CA ARG A 687 38.93 25.71 27.07
C ARG A 687 38.32 25.09 25.80
N VAL A 688 39.14 24.82 24.79
CA VAL A 688 38.74 24.08 23.57
C VAL A 688 38.33 22.65 23.94
N LEU A 689 39.16 21.92 24.70
CA LEU A 689 38.85 20.56 25.18
C LEU A 689 37.51 20.51 25.94
N GLN A 690 37.30 21.44 26.87
CA GLN A 690 36.06 21.54 27.63
C GLN A 690 34.83 21.80 26.73
N ARG A 691 34.99 22.55 25.64
CA ARG A 691 33.88 22.83 24.71
C ARG A 691 33.61 21.67 23.78
N MET A 692 34.63 20.90 23.42
CA MET A 692 34.47 19.64 22.70
C MET A 692 33.74 18.62 23.56
N ASP A 693 34.03 18.58 24.87
CA ASP A 693 33.27 17.78 25.82
C ASP A 693 31.79 18.23 25.89
N ASP A 694 31.51 19.53 25.96
CA ASP A 694 30.13 20.07 25.91
C ASP A 694 29.34 19.54 24.68
N VAL A 695 29.98 19.28 23.53
CA VAL A 695 29.35 18.67 22.34
C VAL A 695 28.94 17.22 22.63
N ALA A 696 29.85 16.39 23.16
CA ALA A 696 29.55 15.01 23.52
C ALA A 696 28.44 14.92 24.60
N ASN A 697 28.55 15.78 25.61
CA ASN A 697 27.56 15.98 26.66
C ASN A 697 26.18 16.38 26.11
N ALA A 698 26.13 17.15 25.03
CA ALA A 698 24.88 17.53 24.36
C ALA A 698 24.26 16.35 23.60
N CYS A 699 25.08 15.49 22.97
CA CYS A 699 24.62 14.24 22.34
C CYS A 699 23.94 13.31 23.34
N GLU A 700 24.54 13.11 24.51
CA GLU A 700 23.98 12.28 25.59
C GLU A 700 22.62 12.82 26.07
N LYS A 701 22.55 14.13 26.36
CA LYS A 701 21.30 14.81 26.75
C LYS A 701 20.23 14.74 25.65
N ALA A 702 20.62 14.82 24.38
CA ALA A 702 19.71 14.73 23.25
C ALA A 702 19.19 13.30 23.05
N ALA A 703 20.05 12.29 23.13
CA ALA A 703 19.67 10.88 23.05
C ALA A 703 18.74 10.50 24.22
N ASN A 704 19.08 10.89 25.44
CA ASN A 704 18.29 10.62 26.64
C ASN A 704 16.90 11.28 26.60
N ALA A 705 16.73 12.38 25.84
CA ALA A 705 15.42 12.98 25.62
C ALA A 705 14.42 12.06 24.89
N PHE A 706 14.90 10.99 24.25
CA PHE A 706 14.06 9.99 23.58
C PHE A 706 13.56 8.89 24.52
N LEU A 707 14.14 8.73 25.71
CA LEU A 707 13.75 7.69 26.68
C LEU A 707 12.25 7.69 27.02
N PRO A 708 11.59 8.84 27.24
CA PRO A 708 10.15 8.88 27.50
C PRO A 708 9.30 8.37 26.33
N LEU A 709 9.84 8.25 25.11
CA LEU A 709 9.12 7.77 23.92
C LEU A 709 9.21 6.26 23.75
N VAL A 710 10.34 5.68 24.12
CA VAL A 710 10.60 4.23 23.99
C VAL A 710 10.17 3.45 25.22
N ASN A 711 10.03 4.11 26.38
CA ASN A 711 9.56 3.52 27.64
C ASN A 711 8.04 3.54 27.83
N ARG A 712 7.28 3.80 26.76
CA ARG A 712 5.81 3.83 26.76
C ARG A 712 5.17 2.49 26.47
#